data_AF-N4XAF6-F1
#
_entry.id   AF-N4XAF6-F1
#
_cell.length_a   1.000
_cell.length_b   1.000
_cell.length_c   1.000
_cell.angle_alpha   90.00
_cell.angle_beta   90.00
_cell.angle_gamma   90.00
#
_symmetry.space_group_name_H-M   'P 1'
#
loop_
_entity.id
_entity.type
_entity.pdbx_description
1 polymer ?
#
loop_
_entity_poly.entity_id
_entity_poly.type
_entity_poly.pdbx_seq_one_letter_code
_entity_poly.pdbx_strand_id
1 'polypeptide(L)'
;MIHGLSALHRAHAQNVTLRLLTSATCPTRLYQAQLARRLQTQAWEPLRPPNPADLPKPRQRKIKPPFTRRKWVRRLAAVSALLGAGWAVDRQFNASSITRSLRTFKVGLLIGIDYKINFRAHPPLANSIEDLHARNATRIFDLLRYNGGLYLKIGQAIAMQSAILPPQFQKMFQQMFDDAPQNEWWEVEQVIQEDFGKSVEEVFGIGFTKQDGRGIMEKTARASASVAQVHWARLADGREVAIKIQKREIAQQVGWDLWAFKVVSKVYTWWFGIPVYTLVPYISERLMLETDFENEANNAVEMKRLVSGEPRLNGRVYIPTVYRELSSKRVMTAEWIEGVRLWDKEGITNNWKGGWRRGSPGAGGEQLPPIPQDAPVDTNAPEDATRHDFFKPDRSYWRGKDGKGGLGVSLKSTMNTIVDLFSAQMFLWGTVHCDPHPGNVFVRRLPNGQPEVVLIDHGLYIRMDPKFRLQYATFWKSLLAFDNDKIEEIVSSWGVKHADIFASATLMRPYEGGDKSVAEVLKSERKGKDQAERAFEMQAKGRDAIKLILGDDAKFPRELLFIGRNLRIVQGNNQFLGSPVNRIKITGLWASRALIESKDLGVGERWKNWVQHLRFRFVLALSDAVFFWSKIKQLIGVGRGMEDDIEAHMRVMAKDFGVELNHEYMSLNASLSSVCNVTVSSCPPPLQTSKLVMTRLMNVPSHLISHRFNRPKALNSFGGNIIPEVIAALRVLNEHPDTIFTVLTGEGRFFSAGADVKAVAGVGGQAFKNEAENKLVQLGRFTYATELLRSMIDHKKVFILALNGPAVGGGAAWFPGIADIVLASSTAWLQCPFSALGLVPENGSALSFAQHMGIHRANDFLMFGRKLTAQELLDAGLYNYVWDATGDEFQNKVVDFLEEQLKVNDGKSMIEMKRLQNAPIRDARMMAVVNSIDALAERFVEGAPMKRFEVKRRELEEKSKAKAKI
;
A
#
# COMPACT_ATOMS: atom_id res chain seq x y z
N MET A 1 17.27 -16.48 -39.92
CA MET A 1 17.96 -17.79 -39.91
C MET A 1 17.04 -18.81 -39.26
N ILE A 2 16.31 -19.60 -40.05
CA ILE A 2 15.61 -20.80 -39.57
C ILE A 2 15.80 -21.86 -40.67
N HIS A 3 16.61 -22.86 -40.38
CA HIS A 3 16.60 -24.14 -41.08
C HIS A 3 16.63 -25.26 -40.05
N GLY A 4 15.74 -26.24 -40.23
CA GLY A 4 15.82 -27.53 -39.57
C GLY A 4 14.56 -27.90 -38.80
N LEU A 5 13.57 -28.46 -39.50
CA LEU A 5 12.98 -29.77 -39.19
C LEU A 5 11.86 -30.08 -40.18
N SER A 6 12.28 -30.64 -41.31
CA SER A 6 11.46 -31.34 -42.28
C SER A 6 11.42 -32.82 -41.90
N ALA A 7 10.34 -33.27 -41.28
CA ALA A 7 9.87 -34.66 -41.37
C ALA A 7 8.51 -34.75 -40.70
N LEU A 8 7.45 -34.63 -41.50
CA LEU A 8 6.19 -35.38 -41.40
C LEU A 8 5.20 -34.80 -42.42
N HIS A 9 5.16 -35.41 -43.60
CA HIS A 9 4.05 -35.27 -44.55
C HIS A 9 3.81 -36.58 -45.30
N ARG A 10 2.51 -36.88 -45.47
CA ARG A 10 1.81 -37.95 -46.23
C ARG A 10 1.62 -39.27 -45.47
N ALA A 11 0.42 -39.86 -45.38
CA ALA A 11 -0.88 -39.70 -46.08
C ALA A 11 -2.01 -40.28 -45.16
N HIS A 12 -3.34 -40.23 -45.39
CA HIS A 12 -4.22 -39.75 -46.45
C HIS A 12 -5.64 -39.48 -45.84
N ALA A 13 -6.41 -38.61 -46.48
CA ALA A 13 -7.79 -38.20 -46.11
C ALA A 13 -8.90 -39.08 -46.70
N GLN A 14 -10.04 -39.20 -45.99
CA GLN A 14 -11.43 -39.49 -46.40
C GLN A 14 -12.24 -39.62 -45.07
N ASN A 15 -13.40 -39.05 -44.75
CA ASN A 15 -14.45 -38.31 -45.46
C ASN A 15 -15.13 -37.32 -44.47
N VAL A 16 -15.59 -36.19 -45.02
CA VAL A 16 -16.47 -35.18 -44.40
C VAL A 16 -17.92 -35.50 -44.79
N THR A 17 -18.91 -35.33 -43.90
CA THR A 17 -20.14 -34.52 -44.17
C THR A 17 -21.12 -34.41 -42.98
N LEU A 18 -21.44 -33.14 -42.68
CA LEU A 18 -22.71 -32.52 -42.27
C LEU A 18 -23.86 -33.36 -41.67
N ARG A 19 -24.39 -32.88 -40.54
CA ARG A 19 -25.77 -32.33 -40.47
C ARG A 19 -26.04 -31.57 -39.16
N LEU A 20 -26.53 -30.34 -39.32
CA LEU A 20 -27.14 -29.47 -38.32
C LEU A 20 -28.59 -29.23 -38.77
N LEU A 21 -29.50 -29.05 -37.80
CA LEU A 21 -30.87 -28.48 -37.91
C LEU A 21 -31.92 -29.42 -38.55
N THR A 22 -33.15 -29.59 -38.06
CA THR A 22 -34.08 -28.76 -37.26
C THR A 22 -35.16 -29.61 -36.56
N SER A 23 -35.63 -29.11 -35.41
CA SER A 23 -36.97 -29.21 -34.79
C SER A 23 -37.86 -30.45 -34.95
N ALA A 24 -38.27 -31.06 -33.82
CA ALA A 24 -39.69 -31.16 -33.44
C ALA A 24 -39.88 -31.88 -32.08
N THR A 25 -40.63 -31.22 -31.20
CA THR A 25 -41.64 -31.74 -30.25
C THR A 25 -41.34 -32.93 -29.33
N CYS A 26 -41.36 -32.61 -28.04
CA CYS A 26 -41.65 -33.52 -26.92
C CYS A 26 -42.94 -34.34 -27.18
N PRO A 27 -43.02 -35.59 -26.68
CA PRO A 27 -43.91 -35.78 -25.55
C PRO A 27 -43.38 -36.73 -24.46
N THR A 28 -43.73 -36.33 -23.24
CA THR A 28 -43.87 -37.07 -21.98
C THR A 28 -44.17 -38.57 -22.14
N ARG A 29 -43.38 -39.42 -21.47
CA ARG A 29 -43.85 -40.75 -21.04
C ARG A 29 -43.66 -40.94 -19.53
N LEU A 30 -44.81 -40.95 -18.89
CA LEU A 30 -45.10 -41.39 -17.54
C LEU A 30 -44.60 -42.83 -17.33
N TYR A 31 -43.90 -43.06 -16.22
CA TYR A 31 -43.69 -44.40 -15.69
C TYR A 31 -45.01 -44.88 -15.07
N GLN A 32 -45.71 -45.78 -15.75
CA GLN A 32 -46.84 -46.52 -15.19
C GLN A 32 -46.48 -48.01 -15.17
N ALA A 33 -46.50 -48.59 -13.98
CA ALA A 33 -46.17 -49.99 -13.73
C ALA A 33 -47.19 -50.92 -14.41
N GLN A 34 -46.71 -51.96 -15.08
CA GLN A 34 -47.52 -53.14 -15.39
C GLN A 34 -46.76 -54.41 -14.99
N LEU A 35 -47.21 -54.97 -13.86
CA LEU A 35 -47.02 -56.36 -13.46
C LEU A 35 -47.60 -57.28 -14.55
N ALA A 36 -46.74 -58.00 -15.27
CA ALA A 36 -47.14 -59.14 -16.07
C ALA A 36 -46.40 -60.38 -15.58
N ARG A 37 -47.09 -61.21 -14.76
CA ARG A 37 -46.69 -62.58 -14.45
C ARG A 37 -46.59 -63.35 -15.76
N ARG A 38 -45.40 -63.87 -16.09
CA ARG A 38 -45.28 -64.94 -17.09
C ARG A 38 -45.54 -66.27 -16.39
N LEU A 39 -46.66 -66.90 -16.73
CA LEU A 39 -46.94 -68.30 -16.42
C LEU A 39 -45.91 -69.17 -17.16
N GLN A 40 -45.10 -69.92 -16.42
CA GLN A 40 -44.15 -70.90 -16.97
C GLN A 40 -44.85 -72.26 -17.04
N THR A 41 -45.11 -72.73 -18.26
CA THR A 41 -45.91 -73.94 -18.56
C THR A 41 -45.04 -75.14 -18.96
N GLN A 42 -43.92 -75.39 -18.29
CA GLN A 42 -43.14 -76.60 -18.55
C GLN A 42 -43.11 -77.53 -17.33
N ALA A 43 -43.43 -78.79 -17.58
CA ALA A 43 -43.51 -79.87 -16.61
C ALA A 43 -42.13 -80.13 -15.98
N TRP A 44 -42.15 -80.41 -14.68
CA TRP A 44 -40.97 -80.58 -13.85
C TRP A 44 -40.31 -81.94 -14.11
N GLU A 45 -39.05 -81.95 -14.57
CA GLU A 45 -38.18 -83.12 -14.56
C GLU A 45 -37.20 -83.05 -13.37
N PRO A 46 -37.05 -84.13 -12.57
CA PRO A 46 -36.14 -84.14 -11.44
C PRO A 46 -34.66 -84.10 -11.88
N LEU A 47 -33.90 -83.16 -11.29
CA LEU A 47 -32.47 -82.97 -11.47
C LEU A 47 -31.69 -84.27 -11.16
N ARG A 48 -31.10 -84.88 -12.20
CA ARG A 48 -30.04 -85.88 -12.02
C ARG A 48 -28.69 -85.16 -12.03
N PRO A 49 -27.80 -85.40 -11.05
CA PRO A 49 -26.47 -84.81 -11.07
C PRO A 49 -25.68 -85.33 -12.28
N PRO A 50 -24.94 -84.46 -13.00
CA PRO A 50 -24.11 -84.87 -14.13
C PRO A 50 -23.00 -85.83 -13.68
N ASN A 51 -22.66 -86.78 -14.54
CA ASN A 51 -21.64 -87.79 -14.29
C ASN A 51 -20.27 -87.09 -14.02
N PRO A 52 -19.51 -87.44 -12.96
CA PRO A 52 -18.27 -86.75 -12.60
C PRO A 52 -17.22 -86.69 -13.71
N ALA A 53 -17.28 -87.60 -14.69
CA ALA A 53 -16.40 -87.61 -15.86
C ALA A 53 -16.69 -86.48 -16.87
N ASP A 54 -17.90 -85.90 -16.84
CA ASP A 54 -18.34 -84.82 -17.74
C ASP A 54 -18.10 -83.41 -17.16
N LEU A 55 -17.50 -83.32 -15.97
CA LEU A 55 -17.10 -82.05 -15.38
C LEU A 55 -15.81 -81.52 -16.04
N PRO A 56 -15.82 -80.30 -16.61
CA PRO A 56 -14.63 -79.72 -17.21
C PRO A 56 -13.53 -79.53 -16.14
N LYS A 57 -12.29 -79.93 -16.46
CA LYS A 57 -11.14 -79.77 -15.56
C LYS A 57 -11.06 -78.33 -15.04
N PRO A 58 -10.80 -78.10 -13.74
CA PRO A 58 -10.84 -76.77 -13.15
C PRO A 58 -9.86 -75.85 -13.86
N ARG A 59 -10.37 -74.76 -14.45
CA ARG A 59 -9.54 -73.68 -15.00
C ARG A 59 -8.69 -73.10 -13.88
N GLN A 60 -7.36 -73.21 -13.98
CA GLN A 60 -6.45 -72.56 -13.04
C GLN A 60 -6.78 -71.06 -12.98
N ARG A 61 -7.05 -70.56 -11.76
CA ARG A 61 -7.32 -69.15 -11.51
C ARG A 61 -6.11 -68.34 -11.96
N LYS A 62 -6.26 -67.52 -13.01
CA LYS A 62 -5.25 -66.49 -13.36
C LYS A 62 -5.14 -65.53 -12.17
N ILE A 63 -4.10 -65.68 -11.36
CA ILE A 63 -3.76 -64.75 -10.28
C ILE A 63 -3.39 -63.43 -10.98
N LYS A 64 -4.27 -62.42 -10.90
CA LYS A 64 -3.89 -61.06 -11.29
C LYS A 64 -2.71 -60.67 -10.39
N PRO A 65 -1.54 -60.27 -10.92
CA PRO A 65 -0.44 -59.85 -10.06
C PRO A 65 -0.96 -58.70 -9.17
N PRO A 66 -0.61 -58.68 -7.87
CA PRO A 66 -1.08 -57.63 -6.98
C PRO A 66 -0.72 -56.27 -7.59
N PHE A 67 -1.62 -55.30 -7.49
CA PHE A 67 -1.42 -53.94 -7.99
C PHE A 67 -0.07 -53.43 -7.44
N THR A 68 0.98 -53.47 -8.27
CA THR A 68 2.34 -53.28 -7.77
C THR A 68 2.53 -51.80 -7.52
N ARG A 69 2.27 -51.35 -6.28
CA ARG A 69 2.57 -49.99 -5.80
C ARG A 69 3.97 -49.54 -6.25
N ARG A 70 4.93 -50.47 -6.36
CA ARG A 70 6.29 -50.25 -6.91
C ARG A 70 6.33 -49.62 -8.31
N LYS A 71 5.43 -49.95 -9.26
CA LYS A 71 5.44 -49.34 -10.61
C LYS A 71 5.00 -47.89 -10.59
N TRP A 72 3.95 -47.58 -9.83
CA TRP A 72 3.48 -46.20 -9.65
C TRP A 72 4.45 -45.38 -8.81
N VAL A 73 5.08 -45.98 -7.79
CA VAL A 73 6.17 -45.34 -7.03
C VAL A 73 7.36 -45.04 -7.93
N ARG A 74 7.77 -45.95 -8.82
CA ARG A 74 8.86 -45.68 -9.79
C ARG A 74 8.50 -44.59 -10.80
N ARG A 75 7.26 -44.59 -11.31
CA ARG A 75 6.78 -43.53 -12.22
C ARG A 75 6.71 -42.19 -11.51
N LEU A 76 6.18 -42.16 -10.29
CA LEU A 76 6.12 -40.96 -9.47
C LEU A 76 7.53 -40.46 -9.13
N ALA A 77 8.46 -41.34 -8.76
CA ALA A 77 9.85 -41.00 -8.52
C ALA A 77 10.55 -40.46 -9.79
N ALA A 78 10.32 -41.08 -10.96
CA ALA A 78 10.88 -40.62 -12.22
C ALA A 78 10.29 -39.25 -12.64
N VAL A 79 8.98 -39.05 -12.49
CA VAL A 79 8.33 -37.76 -12.76
C VAL A 79 8.81 -36.70 -11.77
N SER A 80 8.91 -37.01 -10.48
CA SER A 80 9.44 -36.09 -9.47
C SER A 80 10.90 -35.74 -9.74
N ALA A 81 11.73 -36.70 -10.19
CA ALA A 81 13.12 -36.44 -10.57
C ALA A 81 13.22 -35.55 -11.82
N LEU A 82 12.39 -35.80 -12.85
CA LEU A 82 12.34 -34.96 -14.05
C LEU A 82 11.84 -33.54 -13.74
N LEU A 83 10.80 -33.40 -12.91
CA LEU A 83 10.30 -32.10 -12.46
C LEU A 83 11.33 -31.39 -11.57
N GLY A 84 12.02 -32.12 -10.69
CA GLY A 84 13.09 -31.59 -9.85
C GLY A 84 14.29 -31.11 -10.67
N ALA A 85 14.71 -31.87 -11.69
CA ALA A 85 15.76 -31.47 -12.63
C ALA A 85 15.34 -30.23 -13.44
N GLY A 86 14.10 -30.20 -13.96
CA GLY A 86 13.56 -29.04 -14.65
C GLY A 86 13.49 -27.79 -13.76
N TRP A 87 13.10 -27.95 -12.50
CA TRP A 87 13.10 -26.87 -11.50
C TRP A 87 14.51 -26.35 -11.20
N ALA A 88 15.49 -27.25 -11.04
CA ALA A 88 16.88 -26.86 -10.82
C ALA A 88 17.46 -26.10 -12.03
N VAL A 89 17.17 -26.57 -13.25
CA VAL A 89 17.59 -25.88 -14.49
C VAL A 89 16.94 -24.51 -14.61
N ASP A 90 15.63 -24.39 -14.36
CA ASP A 90 14.92 -23.11 -14.39
C ASP A 90 15.49 -22.12 -13.35
N ARG A 91 15.80 -22.61 -12.15
CA ARG A 91 16.38 -21.80 -11.07
C ARG A 91 17.79 -21.32 -11.42
N GLN A 92 18.64 -22.18 -11.97
CA GLN A 92 20.06 -21.89 -12.19
C GLN A 92 20.31 -21.07 -13.48
N PHE A 93 19.57 -21.34 -14.56
CA PHE A 93 19.88 -20.80 -15.89
C PHE A 93 18.83 -19.84 -16.46
N ASN A 94 17.59 -19.87 -15.94
CA ASN A 94 16.47 -19.09 -16.49
C ASN A 94 15.87 -18.14 -15.44
N ALA A 95 16.60 -17.87 -14.36
CA ALA A 95 16.19 -17.00 -13.25
C ALA A 95 14.77 -17.29 -12.71
N SER A 96 14.40 -18.57 -12.64
CA SER A 96 13.07 -19.06 -12.21
C SER A 96 11.87 -18.64 -13.10
N SER A 97 12.10 -18.27 -14.37
CA SER A 97 11.07 -17.76 -15.29
C SER A 97 9.89 -18.72 -15.55
N ILE A 98 10.14 -20.04 -15.61
CA ILE A 98 9.07 -21.03 -15.79
C ILE A 98 8.23 -21.14 -14.52
N THR A 99 8.87 -21.21 -13.36
CA THR A 99 8.19 -21.28 -12.07
C THR A 99 7.30 -20.05 -11.83
N ARG A 100 7.80 -18.86 -12.18
CA ARG A 100 7.04 -17.59 -12.14
C ARG A 100 5.83 -17.63 -13.06
N SER A 101 6.02 -18.06 -14.31
CA SER A 101 4.94 -18.17 -15.30
C SER A 101 3.85 -19.13 -14.85
N LEU A 102 4.22 -20.31 -14.33
CA LEU A 102 3.27 -21.28 -13.78
C LEU A 102 2.48 -20.73 -12.60
N ARG A 103 3.12 -19.96 -11.71
CA ARG A 103 2.43 -19.27 -10.60
C ARG A 103 1.41 -18.27 -11.14
N THR A 104 1.78 -17.47 -12.15
CA THR A 104 0.88 -16.52 -12.83
C THR A 104 -0.33 -17.23 -13.44
N PHE A 105 -0.13 -18.33 -14.15
CA PHE A 105 -1.25 -19.11 -14.71
C PHE A 105 -2.14 -19.73 -13.63
N LYS A 106 -1.55 -20.30 -12.56
CA LYS A 106 -2.30 -20.88 -11.43
C LYS A 106 -3.16 -19.82 -10.75
N VAL A 107 -2.58 -18.69 -10.38
CA VAL A 107 -3.29 -17.60 -9.70
C VAL A 107 -4.33 -16.99 -10.63
N GLY A 108 -3.99 -16.75 -11.90
CA GLY A 108 -4.91 -16.27 -12.92
C GLY A 108 -6.10 -17.22 -13.13
N LEU A 109 -5.90 -18.54 -13.14
CA LEU A 109 -6.99 -19.50 -13.24
C LEU A 109 -7.89 -19.48 -11.99
N LEU A 110 -7.30 -19.44 -10.79
CA LEU A 110 -8.06 -19.38 -9.54
C LEU A 110 -8.94 -18.13 -9.46
N ILE A 111 -8.38 -16.96 -9.79
CA ILE A 111 -9.14 -15.70 -9.83
C ILE A 111 -10.26 -15.79 -10.87
N GLY A 112 -9.97 -16.36 -12.05
CA GLY A 112 -10.94 -16.47 -13.14
C GLY A 112 -12.14 -17.34 -12.75
N ILE A 113 -11.88 -18.50 -12.16
CA ILE A 113 -12.92 -19.41 -11.63
C ILE A 113 -13.71 -18.72 -10.53
N ASP A 114 -13.03 -18.03 -9.62
CA ASP A 114 -13.65 -17.39 -8.48
C ASP A 114 -14.64 -16.30 -8.90
N TYR A 115 -14.25 -15.40 -9.82
CA TYR A 115 -15.16 -14.41 -10.39
C TYR A 115 -16.30 -15.05 -11.19
N LYS A 116 -16.03 -16.12 -11.95
CA LYS A 116 -17.09 -16.77 -12.77
C LYS A 116 -18.19 -17.38 -11.90
N ILE A 117 -17.84 -17.88 -10.71
CA ILE A 117 -18.78 -18.48 -9.77
C ILE A 117 -19.48 -17.41 -8.92
N ASN A 118 -18.72 -16.44 -8.40
CA ASN A 118 -19.18 -15.56 -7.32
C ASN A 118 -19.58 -14.14 -7.75
N PHE A 119 -19.32 -13.70 -8.99
CA PHE A 119 -19.76 -12.38 -9.45
C PHE A 119 -21.24 -12.38 -9.84
N ARG A 120 -22.13 -12.37 -8.83
CA ARG A 120 -23.59 -12.37 -8.93
C ARG A 120 -24.18 -11.56 -7.78
N ALA A 121 -25.44 -11.13 -7.88
CA ALA A 121 -26.12 -10.41 -6.79
C ALA A 121 -26.09 -11.19 -5.46
N HIS A 122 -26.22 -12.52 -5.52
CA HIS A 122 -26.07 -13.41 -4.36
C HIS A 122 -24.99 -14.47 -4.65
N PRO A 123 -23.74 -14.25 -4.21
CA PRO A 123 -22.65 -15.19 -4.43
C PRO A 123 -22.83 -16.49 -3.63
N PRO A 124 -22.61 -17.67 -4.21
CA PRO A 124 -22.75 -18.94 -3.48
C PRO A 124 -21.59 -19.23 -2.51
N LEU A 125 -20.40 -18.64 -2.71
CA LEU A 125 -19.19 -18.89 -1.93
C LEU A 125 -18.54 -17.58 -1.41
N ALA A 126 -19.27 -16.47 -1.39
CA ALA A 126 -18.79 -15.20 -0.84
C ALA A 126 -19.94 -14.48 -0.12
N ASN A 127 -19.63 -13.76 0.97
CA ASN A 127 -20.65 -13.02 1.72
C ASN A 127 -21.09 -11.76 0.96
N SER A 128 -20.18 -11.16 0.18
CA SER A 128 -20.44 -9.99 -0.65
C SER A 128 -19.55 -9.95 -1.89
N ILE A 129 -19.88 -9.07 -2.84
CA ILE A 129 -19.02 -8.78 -4.00
C ILE A 129 -17.74 -8.06 -3.57
N GLU A 130 -17.80 -7.29 -2.49
CA GLU A 130 -16.63 -6.62 -1.90
C GLU A 130 -15.60 -7.62 -1.37
N ASP A 131 -16.05 -8.69 -0.71
CA ASP A 131 -15.18 -9.78 -0.24
C ASP A 131 -14.54 -10.53 -1.42
N LEU A 132 -15.30 -10.71 -2.50
CA LEU A 132 -14.78 -11.28 -3.75
C LEU A 132 -13.67 -10.41 -4.33
N HIS A 133 -13.83 -9.09 -4.34
CA HIS A 133 -12.78 -8.18 -4.78
C HIS A 133 -11.59 -8.16 -3.83
N ALA A 134 -11.82 -8.13 -2.51
CA ALA A 134 -10.76 -8.11 -1.49
C ALA A 134 -9.87 -9.34 -1.60
N ARG A 135 -10.45 -10.55 -1.60
CA ARG A 135 -9.65 -11.79 -1.68
C ARG A 135 -8.88 -11.93 -2.99
N ASN A 136 -9.45 -11.50 -4.11
CA ASN A 136 -8.76 -11.55 -5.39
C ASN A 136 -7.73 -10.43 -5.54
N ALA A 137 -7.95 -9.27 -4.92
CA ALA A 137 -6.94 -8.21 -4.82
C ALA A 137 -5.71 -8.70 -4.05
N THR A 138 -5.89 -9.38 -2.93
CA THR A 138 -4.80 -10.03 -2.18
C THR A 138 -4.07 -11.06 -3.04
N ARG A 139 -4.78 -11.96 -3.75
CA ARG A 139 -4.15 -12.96 -4.63
C ARG A 139 -3.29 -12.35 -5.73
N ILE A 140 -3.76 -11.27 -6.37
CA ILE A 140 -2.95 -10.57 -7.38
C ILE A 140 -1.76 -9.91 -6.69
N PHE A 141 -1.97 -9.18 -5.59
CA PHE A 141 -0.89 -8.52 -4.87
C PHE A 141 0.22 -9.47 -4.44
N ASP A 142 -0.13 -10.61 -3.84
CA ASP A 142 0.81 -11.65 -3.46
C ASP A 142 1.57 -12.16 -4.69
N LEU A 143 0.88 -12.45 -5.80
CA LEU A 143 1.53 -12.86 -7.05
C LEU A 143 2.56 -11.82 -7.51
N LEU A 144 2.19 -10.54 -7.51
CA LEU A 144 3.06 -9.46 -7.98
C LEU A 144 4.28 -9.29 -7.06
N ARG A 145 4.09 -9.37 -5.73
CA ARG A 145 5.15 -9.27 -4.73
C ARG A 145 6.10 -10.47 -4.76
N TYR A 146 5.55 -11.69 -4.82
CA TYR A 146 6.36 -12.92 -4.86
C TYR A 146 7.12 -13.12 -6.17
N ASN A 147 6.58 -12.65 -7.29
CA ASN A 147 7.34 -12.63 -8.53
C ASN A 147 8.34 -11.45 -8.50
N GLY A 148 8.01 -10.28 -7.98
CA GLY A 148 8.97 -9.18 -7.96
C GLY A 148 9.39 -8.72 -9.36
N GLY A 149 10.40 -7.84 -9.44
CA GLY A 149 10.95 -7.37 -10.71
C GLY A 149 9.88 -6.72 -11.61
N LEU A 150 9.76 -7.22 -12.84
CA LEU A 150 8.78 -6.70 -13.81
C LEU A 150 7.33 -6.80 -13.32
N TYR A 151 6.94 -7.82 -12.57
CA TYR A 151 5.56 -7.95 -12.07
C TYR A 151 5.19 -6.83 -11.10
N LEU A 152 6.13 -6.38 -10.25
CA LEU A 152 5.89 -5.20 -9.40
C LEU A 152 5.67 -3.95 -10.27
N LYS A 153 6.42 -3.79 -11.36
CA LYS A 153 6.25 -2.67 -12.29
C LYS A 153 4.93 -2.75 -13.07
N ILE A 154 4.51 -3.94 -13.50
CA ILE A 154 3.16 -4.18 -14.06
C ILE A 154 2.08 -3.78 -13.05
N GLY A 155 2.25 -4.19 -11.80
CA GLY A 155 1.40 -3.79 -10.68
C GLY A 155 1.30 -2.29 -10.54
N GLN A 156 2.44 -1.61 -10.46
CA GLN A 156 2.52 -0.15 -10.35
C GLN A 156 1.82 0.51 -11.54
N ALA A 157 2.04 0.03 -12.77
CA ALA A 157 1.36 0.54 -13.95
C ALA A 157 -0.18 0.40 -13.88
N ILE A 158 -0.68 -0.73 -13.36
CA ILE A 158 -2.12 -0.99 -13.17
C ILE A 158 -2.68 -0.15 -12.01
N ALA A 159 -1.96 -0.05 -10.89
CA ALA A 159 -2.34 0.71 -9.69
C ALA A 159 -2.71 2.17 -10.00
N MET A 160 -1.98 2.75 -10.96
CA MET A 160 -2.08 4.14 -11.33
C MET A 160 -3.33 4.47 -12.14
N GLN A 161 -4.02 3.45 -12.65
CA GLN A 161 -5.33 3.53 -13.31
C GLN A 161 -6.48 3.17 -12.35
N SER A 162 -6.25 3.27 -11.04
CA SER A 162 -7.13 2.84 -9.95
C SER A 162 -8.60 3.25 -10.07
N ALA A 163 -8.95 4.34 -10.77
CA ALA A 163 -10.34 4.78 -10.94
C ALA A 163 -11.20 3.78 -11.74
N ILE A 164 -10.56 2.94 -12.55
CA ILE A 164 -11.23 1.89 -13.34
C ILE A 164 -11.37 0.60 -12.52
N LEU A 165 -10.62 0.47 -11.42
CA LEU A 165 -10.56 -0.74 -10.60
C LEU A 165 -11.47 -0.62 -9.37
N PRO A 166 -12.03 -1.75 -8.89
CA PRO A 166 -12.78 -1.75 -7.63
C PRO A 166 -11.92 -1.25 -6.45
N PRO A 167 -12.51 -0.55 -5.46
CA PRO A 167 -11.77 0.07 -4.35
C PRO A 167 -10.80 -0.86 -3.62
N GLN A 168 -11.14 -2.15 -3.50
CA GLN A 168 -10.32 -3.16 -2.85
C GLN A 168 -8.99 -3.41 -3.58
N PHE A 169 -9.00 -3.40 -4.92
CA PHE A 169 -7.77 -3.48 -5.72
C PHE A 169 -6.93 -2.22 -5.59
N GLN A 170 -7.57 -1.05 -5.52
CA GLN A 170 -6.88 0.23 -5.36
C GLN A 170 -6.09 0.25 -4.04
N LYS A 171 -6.73 -0.13 -2.93
CA LYS A 171 -6.10 -0.21 -1.60
C LYS A 171 -4.87 -1.12 -1.61
N MET A 172 -5.00 -2.29 -2.23
CA MET A 172 -3.92 -3.28 -2.23
C MET A 172 -2.76 -2.86 -3.14
N PHE A 173 -3.05 -2.32 -4.32
CA PHE A 173 -2.01 -1.87 -5.25
C PHE A 173 -1.23 -0.64 -4.77
N GLN A 174 -1.79 0.17 -3.87
CA GLN A 174 -1.07 1.26 -3.20
C GLN A 174 0.08 0.77 -2.30
N GLN A 175 0.02 -0.48 -1.80
CA GLN A 175 1.07 -1.07 -0.95
C GLN A 175 2.27 -1.61 -1.74
N MET A 176 2.26 -1.52 -3.07
CA MET A 176 3.35 -2.05 -3.94
C MET A 176 4.50 -1.06 -4.18
N PHE A 177 4.46 0.11 -3.53
CA PHE A 177 5.48 1.16 -3.70
C PHE A 177 6.58 1.13 -2.62
N ASP A 178 6.60 0.10 -1.76
CA ASP A 178 7.61 -0.06 -0.70
C ASP A 178 8.91 -0.74 -1.20
N ASP A 179 10.03 -0.45 -0.50
CA ASP A 179 11.41 -0.69 -0.95
C ASP A 179 11.68 -2.10 -1.51
N ALA A 180 12.31 -2.13 -2.69
CA ALA A 180 12.76 -3.36 -3.34
C ALA A 180 14.09 -3.82 -2.73
N PRO A 181 14.33 -5.15 -2.62
CA PRO A 181 15.61 -5.69 -2.16
C PRO A 181 16.76 -5.21 -3.06
N GLN A 182 17.98 -5.09 -2.52
CA GLN A 182 19.19 -4.76 -3.27
C GLN A 182 19.86 -6.04 -3.79
N ASN A 183 20.51 -5.95 -4.95
CA ASN A 183 21.38 -7.01 -5.45
C ASN A 183 22.77 -6.85 -4.84
N GLU A 184 23.46 -7.98 -4.67
CA GLU A 184 24.83 -8.02 -4.15
C GLU A 184 25.80 -7.33 -5.11
N TRP A 185 26.89 -6.76 -4.58
CA TRP A 185 27.83 -5.96 -5.37
C TRP A 185 28.42 -6.72 -6.57
N TRP A 186 28.72 -8.01 -6.42
CA TRP A 186 29.27 -8.83 -7.50
C TRP A 186 28.33 -8.91 -8.72
N GLU A 187 27.01 -8.86 -8.53
CA GLU A 187 26.05 -8.84 -9.64
C GLU A 187 26.07 -7.50 -10.38
N VAL A 188 26.25 -6.41 -9.62
CA VAL A 188 26.38 -5.04 -10.17
C VAL A 188 27.62 -4.93 -11.03
N GLU A 189 28.76 -5.37 -10.49
CA GLU A 189 30.04 -5.38 -11.18
C GLU A 189 29.98 -6.21 -12.45
N GLN A 190 29.34 -7.38 -12.39
CA GLN A 190 29.14 -8.23 -13.56
C GLN A 190 28.31 -7.54 -14.65
N VAL A 191 27.22 -6.83 -14.32
CA VAL A 191 26.42 -6.10 -15.31
C VAL A 191 27.26 -5.02 -16.00
N ILE A 192 28.06 -4.26 -15.25
CA ILE A 192 28.94 -3.22 -15.81
C ILE A 192 30.02 -3.86 -16.71
N GLN A 193 30.64 -4.95 -16.26
CA GLN A 193 31.67 -5.65 -17.03
C GLN A 193 31.12 -6.23 -18.33
N GLU A 194 29.92 -6.82 -18.31
CA GLU A 194 29.26 -7.35 -19.50
C GLU A 194 28.89 -6.27 -20.52
N ASP A 195 28.47 -5.07 -20.09
CA ASP A 195 28.06 -3.97 -20.99
C ASP A 195 29.25 -3.18 -21.55
N PHE A 196 30.28 -2.94 -20.75
CA PHE A 196 31.41 -2.08 -21.14
C PHE A 196 32.68 -2.87 -21.52
N GLY A 197 32.74 -4.17 -21.22
CA GLY A 197 33.92 -5.03 -21.46
C GLY A 197 35.14 -4.69 -20.60
N LYS A 198 34.96 -3.87 -19.56
CA LYS A 198 36.02 -3.32 -18.67
C LYS A 198 35.57 -3.40 -17.21
N SER A 199 36.51 -3.27 -16.28
CA SER A 199 36.16 -3.22 -14.85
C SER A 199 35.47 -1.91 -14.48
N VAL A 200 34.76 -1.89 -13.35
CA VAL A 200 34.07 -0.68 -12.86
C VAL A 200 35.03 0.49 -12.67
N GLU A 201 36.23 0.21 -12.14
CA GLU A 201 37.28 1.21 -11.94
C GLU A 201 37.77 1.83 -13.25
N GLU A 202 37.91 1.03 -14.31
CA GLU A 202 38.34 1.48 -15.62
C GLU A 202 37.26 2.29 -16.35
N VAL A 203 36.00 1.89 -16.23
CA VAL A 203 34.88 2.59 -16.89
C VAL A 203 34.69 3.98 -16.32
N PHE A 204 34.66 4.11 -14.99
CA PHE A 204 34.35 5.39 -14.33
C PHE A 204 35.59 6.15 -13.86
N GLY A 205 36.80 5.56 -13.94
CA GLY A 205 38.01 6.17 -13.41
C GLY A 205 37.98 6.32 -11.88
N ILE A 206 37.35 5.39 -11.18
CA ILE A 206 37.10 5.44 -9.72
C ILE A 206 37.83 4.31 -8.98
N GLY A 207 37.98 4.46 -7.67
CA GLY A 207 38.32 3.38 -6.75
C GLY A 207 37.27 3.22 -5.66
N PHE A 208 37.37 2.15 -4.87
CA PHE A 208 36.54 1.93 -3.67
C PHE A 208 37.22 2.43 -2.39
N THR A 209 38.49 2.82 -2.49
CA THR A 209 39.26 3.47 -1.44
C THR A 209 39.80 4.79 -1.97
N LYS A 210 40.03 5.75 -1.07
CA LYS A 210 40.56 7.07 -1.44
C LYS A 210 42.01 6.91 -1.90
N GLN A 211 42.24 7.08 -3.20
CA GLN A 211 43.56 7.04 -3.85
C GLN A 211 43.80 8.34 -4.62
N ASP A 212 45.01 8.87 -4.57
CA ASP A 212 45.35 10.13 -5.24
C ASP A 212 45.22 10.01 -6.77
N GLY A 213 44.41 10.89 -7.37
CA GLY A 213 44.19 10.97 -8.81
C GLY A 213 43.05 10.11 -9.39
N ARG A 214 42.37 9.29 -8.59
CA ARG A 214 41.16 8.53 -8.99
C ARG A 214 39.91 9.06 -8.29
N GLY A 215 38.75 8.90 -8.92
CA GLY A 215 37.47 9.16 -8.29
C GLY A 215 37.09 8.09 -7.25
N ILE A 216 35.89 8.18 -6.67
CA ILE A 216 35.43 7.26 -5.63
C ILE A 216 33.99 6.81 -5.85
N MET A 217 33.68 5.55 -5.56
CA MET A 217 32.32 4.99 -5.69
C MET A 217 31.94 4.18 -4.44
N GLU A 218 30.67 4.28 -4.04
CA GLU A 218 30.10 3.48 -2.98
C GLU A 218 29.57 2.13 -3.52
N LYS A 219 29.98 1.03 -2.89
CA LYS A 219 29.44 -0.31 -3.20
C LYS A 219 28.00 -0.49 -2.73
N THR A 220 27.60 0.18 -1.65
CA THR A 220 26.23 0.15 -1.16
C THR A 220 25.31 1.03 -2.01
N ALA A 221 24.19 0.50 -2.47
CA ALA A 221 23.23 1.29 -3.23
C ALA A 221 22.51 2.32 -2.34
N ARG A 222 22.35 3.55 -2.86
CA ARG A 222 21.62 4.65 -2.20
C ARG A 222 20.12 4.56 -2.35
N ALA A 223 19.68 3.94 -3.43
CA ALA A 223 18.28 3.67 -3.68
C ALA A 223 18.17 2.36 -4.45
N SER A 224 17.14 1.58 -4.14
CA SER A 224 16.77 0.38 -4.89
C SER A 224 15.34 0.51 -5.37
N ALA A 225 15.11 0.23 -6.64
CA ALA A 225 13.81 0.21 -7.27
C ALA A 225 13.50 -1.21 -7.79
N SER A 226 12.30 -1.38 -8.35
CA SER A 226 11.82 -2.68 -8.84
C SER A 226 12.70 -3.30 -9.93
N VAL A 227 13.36 -2.48 -10.77
CA VAL A 227 14.12 -2.94 -11.95
C VAL A 227 15.62 -2.63 -11.85
N ALA A 228 16.02 -1.71 -10.96
CA ALA A 228 17.37 -1.16 -10.93
C ALA A 228 17.74 -0.61 -9.56
N GLN A 229 19.04 -0.44 -9.31
CA GLN A 229 19.57 0.21 -8.12
C GLN A 229 20.53 1.34 -8.49
N VAL A 230 20.64 2.33 -7.60
CA VAL A 230 21.38 3.56 -7.83
C VAL A 230 22.53 3.67 -6.83
N HIS A 231 23.74 3.79 -7.36
CA HIS A 231 24.97 4.00 -6.59
C HIS A 231 25.42 5.45 -6.74
N TRP A 232 26.04 5.98 -5.67
CA TRP A 232 26.68 7.29 -5.72
C TRP A 232 28.17 7.12 -6.06
N ALA A 233 28.67 8.00 -6.91
CA ALA A 233 30.10 8.10 -7.20
C ALA A 233 30.52 9.56 -7.41
N ARG A 234 31.80 9.83 -7.20
CA ARG A 234 32.46 11.08 -7.58
C ARG A 234 33.60 10.76 -8.53
N LEU A 235 33.55 11.31 -9.74
CA LEU A 235 34.57 11.09 -10.78
C LEU A 235 35.87 11.85 -10.45
N ALA A 236 36.95 11.51 -11.14
CA ALA A 236 38.27 12.12 -10.94
C ALA A 236 38.29 13.64 -11.21
N ASP A 237 37.41 14.13 -12.10
CA ASP A 237 37.23 15.56 -12.38
C ASP A 237 36.36 16.30 -11.35
N GLY A 238 35.94 15.60 -10.30
CA GLY A 238 35.17 16.14 -9.19
C GLY A 238 33.65 16.17 -9.40
N ARG A 239 33.13 15.75 -10.57
CA ARG A 239 31.68 15.60 -10.80
C ARG A 239 31.11 14.49 -9.91
N GLU A 240 29.96 14.74 -9.29
CA GLU A 240 29.20 13.70 -8.58
C GLU A 240 28.09 13.15 -9.47
N VAL A 241 27.96 11.83 -9.47
CA VAL A 241 27.09 11.10 -10.37
C VAL A 241 26.26 10.06 -9.62
N ALA A 242 25.02 9.90 -10.08
CA ALA A 242 24.16 8.77 -9.81
C ALA A 242 24.36 7.73 -10.91
N ILE A 243 24.84 6.55 -10.56
CA ILE A 243 25.01 5.41 -11.46
C ILE A 243 23.85 4.46 -11.21
N LYS A 244 22.89 4.43 -12.13
CA LYS A 244 21.71 3.54 -12.10
C LYS A 244 22.05 2.27 -12.87
N ILE A 245 22.10 1.13 -12.19
CA ILE A 245 22.40 -0.18 -12.78
C ILE A 245 21.14 -1.05 -12.74
N GLN A 246 20.79 -1.64 -13.89
CA GLN A 246 19.69 -2.59 -14.00
C GLN A 246 20.05 -3.90 -13.27
N LYS A 247 19.07 -4.48 -12.57
CA LYS A 247 19.22 -5.78 -11.92
C LYS A 247 19.42 -6.89 -12.96
N ARG A 248 20.39 -7.77 -12.72
CA ARG A 248 20.87 -8.75 -13.72
C ARG A 248 19.76 -9.68 -14.23
N GLU A 249 18.87 -10.11 -13.34
CA GLU A 249 17.80 -11.06 -13.63
C GLU A 249 16.71 -10.49 -14.54
N ILE A 250 16.57 -9.16 -14.64
CA ILE A 250 15.52 -8.50 -15.42
C ILE A 250 15.64 -8.85 -16.90
N ALA A 251 16.85 -8.82 -17.46
CA ALA A 251 17.07 -9.09 -18.89
C ALA A 251 16.60 -10.49 -19.30
N GLN A 252 16.71 -11.48 -18.40
CA GLN A 252 16.30 -12.86 -18.65
C GLN A 252 14.80 -13.10 -18.39
N GLN A 253 14.23 -12.42 -17.38
CA GLN A 253 12.85 -12.62 -16.95
C GLN A 253 11.81 -11.87 -17.79
N VAL A 254 12.16 -10.67 -18.29
CA VAL A 254 11.20 -9.74 -18.91
C VAL A 254 10.43 -10.37 -20.08
N GLY A 255 11.10 -11.14 -20.94
CA GLY A 255 10.46 -11.79 -22.08
C GLY A 255 9.38 -12.80 -21.68
N TRP A 256 9.69 -13.66 -20.71
CA TRP A 256 8.76 -14.67 -20.18
C TRP A 256 7.61 -14.02 -19.41
N ASP A 257 7.91 -13.03 -18.57
CA ASP A 257 6.94 -12.32 -17.76
C ASP A 257 5.91 -11.57 -18.63
N LEU A 258 6.36 -10.86 -19.67
CA LEU A 258 5.47 -10.20 -20.63
C LEU A 258 4.67 -11.19 -21.47
N TRP A 259 5.25 -12.33 -21.84
CA TRP A 259 4.51 -13.39 -22.54
C TRP A 259 3.38 -13.94 -21.67
N ALA A 260 3.66 -14.29 -20.41
CA ALA A 260 2.66 -14.78 -19.48
C ALA A 260 1.54 -13.74 -19.26
N PHE A 261 1.90 -12.47 -19.07
CA PHE A 261 0.95 -11.36 -18.95
C PHE A 261 0.04 -11.23 -20.19
N LYS A 262 0.62 -11.26 -21.40
CA LYS A 262 -0.14 -11.22 -22.66
C LYS A 262 -1.11 -12.39 -22.80
N VAL A 263 -0.67 -13.61 -22.47
CA VAL A 263 -1.52 -14.80 -22.56
C VAL A 263 -2.67 -14.73 -21.56
N VAL A 264 -2.40 -14.41 -20.29
CA VAL A 264 -3.44 -14.29 -19.26
C VAL A 264 -4.46 -13.22 -19.64
N SER A 265 -4.01 -12.04 -20.07
CA SER A 265 -4.93 -10.96 -20.47
C SER A 265 -5.77 -11.33 -21.70
N LYS A 266 -5.21 -12.08 -22.67
CA LYS A 266 -5.96 -12.59 -23.83
C LYS A 266 -7.03 -13.59 -23.41
N VAL A 267 -6.69 -14.52 -22.52
CA VAL A 267 -7.65 -15.50 -21.96
C VAL A 267 -8.75 -14.77 -21.21
N TYR A 268 -8.42 -13.79 -20.36
CA TYR A 268 -9.40 -13.00 -19.62
C TYR A 268 -10.33 -12.18 -20.52
N THR A 269 -9.78 -11.60 -21.59
CA THR A 269 -10.57 -10.87 -22.58
C THR A 269 -11.63 -11.77 -23.21
N TRP A 270 -11.24 -12.98 -23.62
CA TRP A 270 -12.16 -13.99 -24.14
C TRP A 270 -13.14 -14.50 -23.08
N TRP A 271 -12.69 -14.71 -21.84
CA TRP A 271 -13.49 -15.32 -20.78
C TRP A 271 -14.55 -14.39 -20.18
N PHE A 272 -14.24 -13.09 -20.04
CA PHE A 272 -15.10 -12.09 -19.41
C PHE A 272 -15.72 -11.08 -20.40
N GLY A 273 -15.30 -11.09 -21.67
CA GLY A 273 -15.79 -10.15 -22.67
C GLY A 273 -15.47 -8.69 -22.35
N ILE A 274 -14.38 -8.44 -21.63
CA ILE A 274 -13.85 -7.10 -21.32
C ILE A 274 -12.56 -6.94 -22.13
N PRO A 275 -12.34 -5.83 -22.86
CA PRO A 275 -11.19 -5.63 -23.75
C PRO A 275 -9.87 -5.37 -22.99
N VAL A 276 -9.51 -6.23 -22.03
CA VAL A 276 -8.28 -6.10 -21.22
C VAL A 276 -7.04 -6.19 -22.10
N TYR A 277 -7.06 -7.06 -23.11
CA TYR A 277 -5.92 -7.26 -24.01
C TYR A 277 -5.66 -6.08 -24.94
N THR A 278 -6.65 -5.22 -25.22
CA THR A 278 -6.48 -4.09 -26.17
C THR A 278 -5.32 -3.18 -25.77
N LEU A 279 -5.16 -2.90 -24.47
CA LEU A 279 -4.14 -1.99 -23.96
C LEU A 279 -2.83 -2.70 -23.59
N VAL A 280 -2.84 -4.03 -23.45
CA VAL A 280 -1.72 -4.82 -22.95
C VAL A 280 -0.48 -4.77 -23.86
N PRO A 281 -0.57 -4.87 -25.20
CA PRO A 281 0.58 -4.70 -26.08
C PRO A 281 1.27 -3.35 -25.89
N TYR A 282 0.48 -2.28 -25.79
CA TYR A 282 0.99 -0.93 -25.61
C TYR A 282 1.65 -0.75 -24.24
N ILE A 283 1.03 -1.24 -23.17
CA ILE A 283 1.62 -1.24 -21.82
C ILE A 283 2.92 -2.05 -21.80
N SER A 284 2.93 -3.23 -22.45
CA SER A 284 4.12 -4.10 -22.51
C SER A 284 5.28 -3.42 -23.23
N GLU A 285 5.01 -2.73 -24.34
CA GLU A 285 6.01 -1.95 -25.07
C GLU A 285 6.58 -0.81 -24.20
N ARG A 286 5.73 -0.10 -23.46
CA ARG A 286 6.19 0.95 -22.55
C ARG A 286 7.01 0.41 -21.38
N LEU A 287 6.65 -0.75 -20.82
CA LEU A 287 7.46 -1.42 -19.79
C LEU A 287 8.83 -1.87 -20.33
N MET A 288 8.89 -2.35 -21.58
CA MET A 288 10.18 -2.65 -22.24
C MET A 288 11.06 -1.40 -22.37
N LEU A 289 10.46 -0.24 -22.69
CA LEU A 289 11.21 1.01 -22.81
C LEU A 289 11.76 1.50 -21.47
N GLU A 290 11.12 1.16 -20.35
CA GLU A 290 11.64 1.45 -19.00
C GLU A 290 12.82 0.56 -18.61
N THR A 291 13.01 -0.58 -19.28
CA THR A 291 14.21 -1.43 -19.12
C THR A 291 15.38 -1.00 -20.00
N ASP A 292 15.19 0.03 -20.84
CA ASP A 292 16.21 0.55 -21.75
C ASP A 292 16.67 1.94 -21.30
N PHE A 293 17.85 1.99 -20.68
CA PHE A 293 18.38 3.22 -20.11
C PHE A 293 18.95 4.21 -21.13
N GLU A 294 19.24 3.78 -22.36
CA GLU A 294 19.56 4.71 -23.44
C GLU A 294 18.32 5.52 -23.83
N ASN A 295 17.15 4.89 -23.85
CA ASN A 295 15.89 5.58 -24.08
C ASN A 295 15.59 6.59 -22.95
N GLU A 296 15.80 6.23 -21.69
CA GLU A 296 15.67 7.14 -20.55
C GLU A 296 16.65 8.34 -20.66
N ALA A 297 17.91 8.08 -21.00
CA ALA A 297 18.92 9.11 -21.25
C ALA A 297 18.53 10.06 -22.40
N ASN A 298 18.01 9.52 -23.51
CA ASN A 298 17.52 10.31 -24.63
C ASN A 298 16.36 11.23 -24.22
N ASN A 299 15.41 10.71 -23.42
CA ASN A 299 14.28 11.50 -22.93
C ASN A 299 14.72 12.61 -21.96
N ALA A 300 15.70 12.33 -21.09
CA ALA A 300 16.26 13.34 -20.18
C ALA A 300 16.95 14.49 -20.95
N VAL A 301 17.80 14.16 -21.93
CA VAL A 301 18.48 15.16 -22.76
C VAL A 301 17.48 16.01 -23.54
N GLU A 302 16.47 15.40 -24.15
CA GLU A 302 15.44 16.13 -24.88
C GLU A 302 14.61 17.02 -23.95
N MET A 303 14.20 16.51 -22.79
CA MET A 303 13.44 17.32 -21.83
C MET A 303 14.26 18.50 -21.32
N LYS A 304 15.56 18.32 -21.06
CA LYS A 304 16.47 19.41 -20.71
C LYS A 304 16.48 20.50 -21.78
N ARG A 305 16.59 20.11 -23.05
CA ARG A 305 16.55 21.03 -24.20
C ARG A 305 15.23 21.80 -24.27
N LEU A 306 14.10 21.12 -24.12
CA LEU A 306 12.76 21.73 -24.16
C LEU A 306 12.54 22.73 -23.01
N VAL A 307 12.94 22.36 -21.79
CA VAL A 307 12.82 23.23 -20.60
C VAL A 307 13.71 24.46 -20.73
N SER A 308 14.98 24.30 -21.13
CA SER A 308 15.89 25.43 -21.33
C SER A 308 15.45 26.36 -22.46
N GLY A 309 14.76 25.82 -23.47
CA GLY A 309 14.22 26.59 -24.59
C GLY A 309 12.91 27.34 -24.30
N GLU A 310 12.26 27.09 -23.17
CA GLU A 310 10.99 27.72 -22.79
C GLU A 310 11.21 28.77 -21.68
N PRO A 311 11.16 30.08 -21.99
CA PRO A 311 11.47 31.14 -21.03
C PRO A 311 10.61 31.12 -19.76
N ARG A 312 9.38 30.58 -19.82
CA ARG A 312 8.47 30.48 -18.67
C ARG A 312 8.87 29.41 -17.65
N LEU A 313 9.69 28.44 -18.06
CA LEU A 313 10.14 27.30 -17.27
C LEU A 313 11.65 27.30 -17.02
N ASN A 314 12.43 27.93 -17.90
CA ASN A 314 13.87 28.07 -17.76
C ASN A 314 14.20 28.74 -16.41
N GLY A 315 15.14 28.13 -15.67
CA GLY A 315 15.52 28.56 -14.32
C GLY A 315 14.51 28.22 -13.20
N ARG A 316 13.32 27.69 -13.51
CA ARG A 316 12.37 27.15 -12.53
C ARG A 316 12.36 25.63 -12.47
N VAL A 317 12.70 24.98 -13.59
CA VAL A 317 12.78 23.53 -13.72
C VAL A 317 14.20 23.15 -14.12
N TYR A 318 14.76 22.15 -13.44
CA TYR A 318 16.08 21.60 -13.72
C TYR A 318 15.98 20.13 -14.10
N ILE A 319 16.71 19.73 -15.14
CA ILE A 319 16.82 18.35 -15.58
C ILE A 319 18.29 17.94 -15.43
N PRO A 320 18.60 16.87 -14.67
CA PRO A 320 19.97 16.41 -14.43
C PRO A 320 20.72 16.14 -15.74
N THR A 321 22.00 16.46 -15.75
CA THR A 321 22.87 16.16 -16.90
C THR A 321 23.12 14.66 -17.00
N VAL A 322 22.95 14.08 -18.19
CA VAL A 322 23.26 12.66 -18.44
C VAL A 322 24.62 12.55 -19.12
N TYR A 323 25.45 11.64 -18.61
CA TYR A 323 26.79 11.36 -19.12
C TYR A 323 26.74 10.13 -20.03
N ARG A 324 26.54 10.37 -21.33
CA ARG A 324 26.32 9.31 -22.33
C ARG A 324 27.53 8.40 -22.50
N GLU A 325 28.72 8.96 -22.35
CA GLU A 325 30.00 8.27 -22.43
C GLU A 325 30.20 7.25 -21.28
N LEU A 326 29.44 7.41 -20.19
CA LEU A 326 29.41 6.52 -19.04
C LEU A 326 28.07 5.78 -18.92
N SER A 327 27.32 5.68 -20.01
CA SER A 327 25.99 5.04 -20.05
C SER A 327 25.94 3.97 -21.14
N SER A 328 25.10 2.97 -20.90
CA SER A 328 24.79 1.85 -21.79
C SER A 328 23.29 1.52 -21.70
N LYS A 329 22.87 0.44 -22.34
CA LYS A 329 21.49 -0.05 -22.26
C LYS A 329 21.06 -0.47 -20.85
N ARG A 330 21.97 -1.01 -20.02
CA ARG A 330 21.68 -1.47 -18.64
C ARG A 330 22.27 -0.57 -17.55
N VAL A 331 23.09 0.43 -17.90
CA VAL A 331 23.72 1.36 -16.94
C VAL A 331 23.47 2.80 -17.37
N MET A 332 22.89 3.62 -16.51
CA MET A 332 22.71 5.06 -16.76
C MET A 332 23.50 5.88 -15.76
N THR A 333 24.35 6.77 -16.24
CA THR A 333 25.11 7.69 -15.38
C THR A 333 24.61 9.11 -15.58
N ALA A 334 24.10 9.71 -14.50
CA ALA A 334 23.56 11.07 -14.50
C ALA A 334 24.13 11.89 -13.35
N GLU A 335 23.98 13.21 -13.42
CA GLU A 335 24.34 14.15 -12.37
C GLU A 335 23.64 13.81 -11.05
N TRP A 336 24.41 13.79 -9.95
CA TRP A 336 23.84 13.58 -8.63
C TRP A 336 23.07 14.82 -8.16
N ILE A 337 21.84 14.61 -7.66
CA ILE A 337 20.96 15.68 -7.21
C ILE A 337 20.79 15.69 -5.70
N GLU A 338 21.31 16.74 -5.05
CA GLU A 338 20.90 17.12 -3.69
C GLU A 338 19.59 17.90 -3.70
N GLY A 339 18.61 17.56 -2.86
CA GLY A 339 17.37 18.30 -2.77
C GLY A 339 16.36 17.70 -1.79
N VAL A 340 15.24 18.38 -1.59
CA VAL A 340 14.12 17.88 -0.79
C VAL A 340 13.10 17.21 -1.70
N ARG A 341 12.73 15.98 -1.38
CA ARG A 341 11.71 15.21 -2.09
C ARG A 341 10.33 15.90 -2.00
N LEU A 342 9.52 15.86 -3.06
CA LEU A 342 8.24 16.59 -3.13
C LEU A 342 7.26 16.26 -1.99
N TRP A 343 7.34 15.04 -1.43
CA TRP A 343 6.47 14.62 -0.34
C TRP A 343 6.92 15.11 1.05
N ASP A 344 8.16 15.56 1.21
CA ASP A 344 8.68 16.14 2.45
C ASP A 344 8.24 17.61 2.55
N LYS A 345 6.97 17.81 2.94
CA LYS A 345 6.37 19.15 3.08
C LYS A 345 7.18 20.04 4.02
N GLU A 346 7.58 19.51 5.17
CA GLU A 346 8.32 20.23 6.20
C GLU A 346 9.69 20.65 5.66
N GLY A 347 10.40 19.77 4.96
CA GLY A 347 11.66 20.10 4.30
C GLY A 347 11.51 21.22 3.25
N ILE A 348 10.35 21.34 2.60
CA ILE A 348 10.08 22.41 1.62
C ILE A 348 9.74 23.73 2.34
N THR A 349 8.88 23.71 3.37
CA THR A 349 8.31 24.92 3.96
C THR A 349 9.08 25.48 5.15
N ASN A 350 9.79 24.65 5.91
CA ASN A 350 10.48 25.10 7.13
C ASN A 350 11.54 26.15 6.80
N ASN A 351 11.86 26.98 7.79
CA ASN A 351 12.73 28.15 7.62
C ASN A 351 14.11 27.76 7.08
N TRP A 352 14.57 28.55 6.12
CA TRP A 352 15.91 28.44 5.54
C TRP A 352 16.98 28.88 6.55
N LYS A 353 17.95 28.01 6.83
CA LYS A 353 19.08 28.29 7.74
C LYS A 353 20.44 28.25 7.03
N GLY A 354 20.47 28.12 5.70
CA GLY A 354 21.71 28.06 4.89
C GLY A 354 22.37 29.40 4.55
N GLY A 355 21.97 30.50 5.19
CA GLY A 355 22.55 31.83 5.01
C GLY A 355 21.80 32.74 4.02
N TRP A 356 22.05 34.05 4.12
CA TRP A 356 21.36 35.05 3.30
C TRP A 356 21.78 34.99 1.83
N ARG A 357 20.80 35.04 0.91
CA ARG A 357 21.00 35.01 -0.56
C ARG A 357 21.82 33.82 -1.09
N ARG A 358 21.77 32.68 -0.39
CA ARG A 358 22.38 31.43 -0.83
C ARG A 358 21.31 30.42 -1.25
N GLY A 359 21.60 29.66 -2.29
CA GLY A 359 20.79 28.53 -2.73
C GLY A 359 21.11 27.27 -1.93
N SER A 360 20.26 26.24 -2.06
CA SER A 360 20.60 24.89 -1.63
C SER A 360 21.71 24.30 -2.51
N PRO A 361 22.50 23.33 -2.01
CA PRO A 361 23.57 22.70 -2.78
C PRO A 361 23.11 22.23 -4.16
N GLY A 362 23.82 22.64 -5.21
CA GLY A 362 23.53 22.29 -6.60
C GLY A 362 22.41 23.09 -7.27
N ALA A 363 21.76 24.03 -6.56
CA ALA A 363 20.69 24.84 -7.15
C ALA A 363 21.19 25.65 -8.35
N GLY A 364 20.39 25.71 -9.42
CA GLY A 364 20.78 26.39 -10.67
C GLY A 364 21.89 25.69 -11.46
N GLY A 365 22.23 24.44 -11.11
CA GLY A 365 23.29 23.67 -11.77
C GLY A 365 24.71 23.98 -11.27
N GLU A 366 24.84 24.60 -10.09
CA GLU A 366 26.15 24.82 -9.46
C GLU A 366 26.83 23.48 -9.11
N GLN A 367 28.15 23.39 -9.30
CA GLN A 367 28.90 22.20 -8.91
C GLN A 367 28.89 22.02 -7.39
N LEU A 368 28.70 20.79 -6.95
CA LEU A 368 28.70 20.46 -5.52
C LEU A 368 30.09 20.66 -4.90
N PRO A 369 30.17 21.11 -3.63
CA PRO A 369 31.45 21.34 -2.96
C PRO A 369 32.23 20.03 -2.78
N PRO A 370 33.57 20.08 -2.78
CA PRO A 370 34.42 18.90 -2.66
C PRO A 370 34.24 18.18 -1.32
N ILE A 371 34.52 16.87 -1.33
CA ILE A 371 34.57 16.04 -0.12
C ILE A 371 35.72 16.53 0.78
N PRO A 372 35.49 16.76 2.08
CA PRO A 372 36.55 17.11 3.04
C PRO A 372 37.70 16.08 3.06
N GLN A 373 38.93 16.54 3.31
CA GLN A 373 40.11 15.66 3.29
C GLN A 373 40.10 14.64 4.45
N ASP A 374 39.44 14.98 5.54
CA ASP A 374 39.31 14.30 6.83
C ASP A 374 38.03 13.48 6.99
N ALA A 375 37.22 13.34 5.94
CA ALA A 375 36.00 12.53 6.00
C ALA A 375 36.33 11.07 6.41
N PRO A 376 35.62 10.48 7.39
CA PRO A 376 35.86 9.12 7.84
C PRO A 376 35.68 8.14 6.68
N VAL A 377 36.67 7.26 6.48
CA VAL A 377 36.68 6.23 5.44
C VAL A 377 36.79 4.87 6.11
N ASP A 378 35.76 4.05 6.02
CA ASP A 378 35.85 2.63 6.39
C ASP A 378 36.20 1.79 5.15
N THR A 379 37.43 1.28 5.11
CA THR A 379 37.95 0.46 4.00
C THR A 379 37.60 -1.03 4.12
N ASN A 380 36.98 -1.45 5.23
CA ASN A 380 36.74 -2.87 5.57
C ASN A 380 35.25 -3.18 5.84
N ALA A 381 34.33 -2.28 5.46
CA ALA A 381 32.91 -2.46 5.71
C ALA A 381 32.40 -3.78 5.06
N PRO A 382 31.79 -4.70 5.83
CA PRO A 382 31.31 -5.97 5.31
C PRO A 382 30.13 -5.79 4.32
N GLU A 383 29.91 -6.77 3.45
CA GLU A 383 28.90 -6.74 2.37
C GLU A 383 27.47 -6.46 2.89
N ASP A 384 27.21 -6.73 4.17
CA ASP A 384 25.93 -6.57 4.88
C ASP A 384 25.86 -5.33 5.80
N ALA A 385 26.84 -4.42 5.72
CA ALA A 385 26.90 -3.23 6.58
C ALA A 385 25.68 -2.30 6.37
N THR A 386 24.87 -2.11 7.42
CA THR A 386 23.58 -1.41 7.34
C THR A 386 23.65 0.12 7.39
N ARG A 387 24.84 0.72 7.58
CA ARG A 387 25.19 2.15 7.42
C ARG A 387 26.55 2.38 8.11
N HIS A 388 27.65 2.33 7.37
CA HIS A 388 28.93 2.89 7.81
C HIS A 388 29.28 4.09 6.94
N ASP A 389 29.92 5.09 7.54
CA ASP A 389 30.02 6.46 7.06
C ASP A 389 30.38 6.52 5.57
N PHE A 390 29.38 6.99 4.82
CA PHE A 390 29.43 6.99 3.38
C PHE A 390 30.40 8.04 2.85
N PHE A 391 31.10 7.74 1.74
CA PHE A 391 31.95 8.71 1.03
C PHE A 391 31.20 9.99 0.62
N LYS A 392 29.90 9.91 0.36
CA LYS A 392 29.07 11.08 0.09
C LYS A 392 29.05 12.02 1.29
N PRO A 393 29.52 13.26 1.13
CA PRO A 393 29.54 14.22 2.22
C PRO A 393 28.11 14.60 2.62
N ASP A 394 27.89 14.78 3.92
CA ASP A 394 26.63 15.35 4.38
C ASP A 394 26.56 16.83 3.97
N ARG A 395 25.46 17.18 3.30
CA ARG A 395 25.17 18.53 2.82
C ARG A 395 23.89 19.07 3.41
N SER A 396 23.59 18.66 4.64
CA SER A 396 22.42 19.10 5.40
C SER A 396 22.62 20.39 6.20
N TYR A 397 23.79 21.06 6.09
CA TYR A 397 24.14 22.26 6.86
C TYR A 397 23.07 23.38 6.83
N TRP A 398 22.34 23.51 5.71
CA TRP A 398 21.29 24.51 5.53
C TRP A 398 20.01 24.21 6.32
N ARG A 399 19.89 23.01 6.89
CA ARG A 399 18.87 22.64 7.89
C ARG A 399 19.19 23.19 9.28
N GLY A 400 20.38 23.75 9.50
CA GLY A 400 20.83 24.28 10.78
C GLY A 400 21.23 23.20 11.79
N LYS A 401 21.78 23.64 12.94
CA LYS A 401 22.34 22.74 13.98
C LYS A 401 21.33 21.77 14.60
N ASP A 402 20.04 22.12 14.56
CA ASP A 402 18.92 21.31 15.07
C ASP A 402 18.35 20.36 14.01
N GLY A 403 18.81 20.42 12.75
CA GLY A 403 18.34 19.58 11.64
C GLY A 403 16.89 19.84 11.21
N LYS A 404 16.22 20.86 11.75
CA LYS A 404 14.78 21.14 11.53
C LYS A 404 14.51 22.19 10.44
N GLY A 405 15.55 22.84 9.93
CA GLY A 405 15.44 23.80 8.83
C GLY A 405 14.96 23.15 7.53
N GLY A 406 14.37 23.98 6.68
CA GLY A 406 13.85 23.60 5.36
C GLY A 406 14.33 24.56 4.29
N LEU A 407 13.76 24.44 3.10
CA LEU A 407 14.07 25.30 1.96
C LEU A 407 13.42 26.69 2.08
N GLY A 408 12.43 26.88 2.95
CA GLY A 408 11.72 28.14 3.11
C GLY A 408 11.08 28.63 1.82
N VAL A 409 10.56 27.70 1.00
CA VAL A 409 9.90 28.01 -0.29
C VAL A 409 8.40 27.70 -0.22
N SER A 410 7.61 28.43 -1.00
CA SER A 410 6.15 28.30 -1.00
C SER A 410 5.68 27.06 -1.77
N LEU A 411 4.86 26.22 -1.13
CA LEU A 411 4.18 25.09 -1.79
C LEU A 411 3.37 25.53 -3.03
N LYS A 412 2.79 26.74 -3.00
CA LYS A 412 2.06 27.32 -4.13
C LYS A 412 2.97 27.57 -5.33
N SER A 413 4.17 28.13 -5.10
CA SER A 413 5.13 28.39 -6.18
C SER A 413 5.68 27.09 -6.75
N THR A 414 6.03 26.13 -5.88
CA THR A 414 6.48 24.79 -6.28
C THR A 414 5.44 24.08 -7.13
N MET A 415 4.18 24.01 -6.66
CA MET A 415 3.12 23.32 -7.38
C MET A 415 2.71 24.05 -8.67
N ASN A 416 2.76 25.39 -8.71
CA ASN A 416 2.59 26.15 -9.95
C ASN A 416 3.62 25.73 -11.01
N THR A 417 4.89 25.62 -10.63
CA THR A 417 5.96 25.17 -11.54
C THR A 417 5.72 23.75 -12.06
N ILE A 418 5.27 22.85 -11.19
CA ILE A 418 4.91 21.47 -11.56
C ILE A 418 3.76 21.46 -12.58
N VAL A 419 2.67 22.17 -12.32
CA VAL A 419 1.52 22.24 -13.24
C VAL A 419 1.90 22.93 -14.55
N ASP A 420 2.70 23.99 -14.51
CA ASP A 420 3.20 24.67 -15.71
C ASP A 420 4.03 23.73 -16.59
N LEU A 421 4.96 22.98 -15.98
CA LEU A 421 5.82 22.02 -16.67
C LEU A 421 5.00 20.96 -17.41
N PHE A 422 4.09 20.27 -16.71
CA PHE A 422 3.29 19.21 -17.32
C PHE A 422 2.26 19.75 -18.32
N SER A 423 1.76 20.97 -18.14
CA SER A 423 0.89 21.61 -19.12
C SER A 423 1.65 21.99 -20.41
N ALA A 424 2.88 22.49 -20.30
CA ALA A 424 3.74 22.75 -21.45
C ALA A 424 4.07 21.46 -22.23
N GLN A 425 4.36 20.38 -21.51
CA GLN A 425 4.58 19.05 -22.09
C GLN A 425 3.37 18.58 -22.92
N MET A 426 2.15 18.70 -22.37
CA MET A 426 0.92 18.26 -23.03
C MET A 426 0.53 19.10 -24.24
N PHE A 427 0.59 20.44 -24.12
CA PHE A 427 -0.03 21.31 -25.11
C PHE A 427 0.97 21.95 -26.08
N LEU A 428 2.20 22.26 -25.65
CA LEU A 428 3.21 22.85 -26.52
C LEU A 428 4.06 21.80 -27.21
N TRP A 429 4.72 20.94 -26.43
CA TRP A 429 5.73 20.04 -26.98
C TRP A 429 5.12 18.76 -27.54
N GLY A 430 4.05 18.26 -26.93
CA GLY A 430 3.52 16.94 -27.23
C GLY A 430 4.41 15.80 -26.74
N THR A 431 5.43 16.10 -25.92
CA THR A 431 6.30 15.12 -25.28
C THR A 431 5.97 15.10 -23.80
N VAL A 432 5.22 14.08 -23.38
CA VAL A 432 4.59 14.04 -22.05
C VAL A 432 5.24 12.98 -21.18
N HIS A 433 5.75 13.41 -20.03
CA HIS A 433 6.17 12.53 -18.94
C HIS A 433 4.93 11.90 -18.32
N CYS A 434 4.89 10.58 -18.21
CA CYS A 434 3.66 9.89 -17.80
C CYS A 434 3.68 9.38 -16.35
N ASP A 435 4.77 9.61 -15.63
CA ASP A 435 4.96 9.14 -14.25
C ASP A 435 5.55 10.21 -13.30
N PRO A 436 4.89 11.37 -13.12
CA PRO A 436 5.36 12.42 -12.22
C PRO A 436 5.17 12.08 -10.72
N HIS A 437 5.57 10.87 -10.33
CA HIS A 437 5.50 10.40 -8.96
C HIS A 437 6.28 11.34 -8.04
N PRO A 438 5.76 11.71 -6.85
CA PRO A 438 6.46 12.63 -5.95
C PRO A 438 7.86 12.11 -5.61
N GLY A 439 8.04 10.77 -5.60
CA GLY A 439 9.28 9.98 -5.62
C GLY A 439 10.45 10.59 -6.40
N ASN A 440 10.11 11.04 -7.61
CA ASN A 440 11.05 11.40 -8.67
C ASN A 440 11.16 12.92 -8.86
N VAL A 441 10.54 13.69 -7.97
CA VAL A 441 10.53 15.15 -8.02
C VAL A 441 11.22 15.69 -6.78
N PHE A 442 12.31 16.43 -6.99
CA PHE A 442 13.04 17.13 -5.96
C PHE A 442 12.76 18.63 -6.05
N VAL A 443 12.90 19.30 -4.92
CA VAL A 443 12.79 20.74 -4.77
C VAL A 443 14.11 21.25 -4.22
N ARG A 444 14.60 22.33 -4.83
CA ARG A 444 15.77 23.10 -4.41
C ARG A 444 15.36 24.53 -4.13
N ARG A 445 16.19 25.25 -3.38
CA ARG A 445 16.07 26.69 -3.16
C ARG A 445 17.09 27.40 -4.04
N LEU A 446 16.66 28.30 -4.92
CA LEU A 446 17.54 29.19 -5.66
C LEU A 446 18.06 30.33 -4.77
N PRO A 447 19.19 30.98 -5.11
CA PRO A 447 19.72 32.12 -4.35
C PRO A 447 18.73 33.29 -4.17
N ASN A 448 17.79 33.46 -5.10
CA ASN A 448 16.70 34.43 -5.04
C ASN A 448 15.54 34.03 -4.10
N GLY A 449 15.61 32.84 -3.50
CA GLY A 449 14.60 32.29 -2.60
C GLY A 449 13.39 31.63 -3.27
N GLN A 450 13.38 31.51 -4.59
CA GLN A 450 12.35 30.78 -5.33
C GLN A 450 12.64 29.27 -5.35
N PRO A 451 11.61 28.42 -5.50
CA PRO A 451 11.81 26.99 -5.69
C PRO A 451 12.31 26.69 -7.10
N GLU A 452 13.23 25.74 -7.19
CA GLU A 452 13.61 25.04 -8.41
C GLU A 452 13.12 23.60 -8.32
N VAL A 453 12.35 23.15 -9.32
CA VAL A 453 11.81 21.79 -9.39
C VAL A 453 12.73 20.94 -10.24
N VAL A 454 13.26 19.85 -9.67
CA VAL A 454 14.15 18.92 -10.37
C VAL A 454 13.40 17.63 -10.67
N LEU A 455 13.44 17.18 -11.92
CA LEU A 455 12.85 15.92 -12.36
C LEU A 455 13.96 14.92 -12.67
N ILE A 456 13.98 13.77 -11.98
CA ILE A 456 15.11 12.82 -12.07
C ILE A 456 14.81 11.54 -12.84
N ASP A 457 13.54 11.16 -12.98
CA ASP A 457 13.14 9.94 -13.70
C ASP A 457 12.64 10.32 -15.09
N HIS A 458 13.19 9.69 -16.12
CA HIS A 458 12.81 9.91 -17.50
C HIS A 458 12.43 8.64 -18.27
N GLY A 459 12.12 7.55 -17.55
CA GLY A 459 11.88 6.23 -18.13
C GLY A 459 10.61 6.15 -18.99
N LEU A 460 9.58 6.93 -18.66
CA LEU A 460 8.26 6.81 -19.29
C LEU A 460 7.75 8.11 -19.93
N TYR A 461 7.88 8.17 -21.26
CA TYR A 461 7.38 9.26 -22.09
C TYR A 461 6.46 8.78 -23.20
N ILE A 462 5.49 9.61 -23.55
CA ILE A 462 4.75 9.50 -24.81
C ILE A 462 5.05 10.71 -25.69
N ARG A 463 4.94 10.50 -27.00
CA ARG A 463 4.97 11.56 -28.00
C ARG A 463 3.61 11.60 -28.68
N MET A 464 2.98 12.77 -28.68
CA MET A 464 1.68 13.00 -29.28
C MET A 464 1.85 13.43 -30.74
N ASP A 465 1.01 12.89 -31.60
CA ASP A 465 0.86 13.42 -32.96
C ASP A 465 0.39 14.89 -32.90
N PRO A 466 0.91 15.80 -33.75
CA PRO A 466 0.53 17.21 -33.74
C PRO A 466 -0.98 17.44 -33.88
N LYS A 467 -1.68 16.65 -34.70
CA LYS A 467 -3.13 16.74 -34.87
C LYS A 467 -3.83 16.40 -33.56
N PHE A 468 -3.46 15.28 -32.94
CA PHE A 468 -4.04 14.86 -31.66
C PHE A 468 -3.74 15.87 -30.55
N ARG A 469 -2.52 16.41 -30.48
CA ARG A 469 -2.13 17.47 -29.53
C ARG A 469 -3.03 18.70 -29.64
N LEU A 470 -3.29 19.16 -30.87
CA LEU A 470 -4.17 20.31 -31.12
C LEU A 470 -5.64 20.01 -30.80
N GLN A 471 -6.13 18.81 -31.13
CA GLN A 471 -7.46 18.38 -30.72
C GLN A 471 -7.59 18.35 -29.19
N TYR A 472 -6.58 17.85 -28.49
CA TYR A 472 -6.57 17.79 -27.03
C TYR A 472 -6.53 19.18 -26.38
N ALA A 473 -5.74 20.11 -26.93
CA ALA A 473 -5.75 21.51 -26.51
C ALA A 473 -7.12 22.18 -26.76
N THR A 474 -7.75 21.89 -27.90
CA THR A 474 -9.09 22.40 -28.23
C THR A 474 -10.15 21.83 -27.29
N PHE A 475 -10.08 20.54 -26.98
CA PHE A 475 -10.95 19.88 -26.01
C PHE A 475 -10.84 20.54 -24.63
N TRP A 476 -9.63 20.74 -24.10
CA TRP A 476 -9.42 21.43 -22.82
C TRP A 476 -9.93 22.87 -22.79
N LYS A 477 -9.72 23.62 -23.87
CA LYS A 477 -10.29 24.96 -24.03
C LYS A 477 -11.83 24.92 -24.04
N SER A 478 -12.41 23.96 -24.75
CA SER A 478 -13.86 23.81 -24.89
C SER A 478 -14.52 23.42 -23.55
N LEU A 479 -13.88 22.54 -22.76
CA LEU A 479 -14.32 22.18 -21.41
C LEU A 479 -14.47 23.40 -20.48
N LEU A 480 -13.59 24.38 -20.60
CA LEU A 480 -13.61 25.57 -19.76
C LEU A 480 -14.48 26.70 -20.32
N ALA A 481 -14.74 26.68 -21.62
CA ALA A 481 -15.69 27.55 -22.29
C ALA A 481 -17.13 27.00 -22.28
N PHE A 482 -17.34 25.77 -21.79
CA PHE A 482 -18.61 25.02 -21.87
C PHE A 482 -19.16 24.88 -23.30
N ASP A 483 -18.25 24.72 -24.28
CA ASP A 483 -18.59 24.52 -25.70
C ASP A 483 -18.89 23.04 -25.97
N ASN A 484 -20.13 22.63 -25.66
CA ASN A 484 -20.56 21.23 -25.70
C ASN A 484 -20.52 20.63 -27.11
N ASP A 485 -20.86 21.40 -28.13
CA ASP A 485 -20.84 20.96 -29.53
C ASP A 485 -19.42 20.58 -29.95
N LYS A 486 -18.43 21.42 -29.60
CA LYS A 486 -17.03 21.15 -29.90
C LYS A 486 -16.47 19.98 -29.09
N ILE A 487 -16.92 19.81 -27.85
CA ILE A 487 -16.57 18.67 -27.01
C ILE A 487 -17.07 17.37 -27.65
N GLU A 488 -18.33 17.33 -28.07
CA GLU A 488 -18.95 16.17 -28.69
C GLU A 488 -18.28 15.81 -30.03
N GLU A 489 -18.00 16.82 -30.87
CA GLU A 489 -17.29 16.64 -32.14
C GLU A 489 -15.93 15.96 -31.94
N ILE A 490 -15.11 16.47 -31.01
CA ILE A 490 -13.76 15.95 -30.77
C ILE A 490 -13.82 14.55 -30.16
N VAL A 491 -14.64 14.36 -29.12
CA VAL A 491 -14.71 13.10 -28.38
C VAL A 491 -15.31 11.98 -29.26
N SER A 492 -16.29 12.30 -30.10
CA SER A 492 -16.80 11.36 -31.11
C SER A 492 -15.76 10.99 -32.15
N SER A 493 -14.89 11.93 -32.54
CA SER A 493 -13.77 11.65 -33.47
C SER A 493 -12.75 10.66 -32.87
N TRP A 494 -12.64 10.60 -31.54
CA TRP A 494 -11.84 9.64 -30.80
C TRP A 494 -12.54 8.29 -30.56
N GLY A 495 -13.75 8.09 -31.10
CA GLY A 495 -14.51 6.85 -30.97
C GLY A 495 -15.23 6.69 -29.62
N VAL A 496 -15.35 7.76 -28.84
CA VAL A 496 -16.04 7.76 -27.54
C VAL A 496 -17.49 8.21 -27.74
N LYS A 497 -18.44 7.40 -27.28
CA LYS A 497 -19.88 7.61 -27.55
C LYS A 497 -20.58 8.62 -26.62
N HIS A 498 -20.01 8.88 -25.44
CA HIS A 498 -20.61 9.74 -24.41
C HIS A 498 -19.61 10.81 -23.98
N ALA A 499 -19.79 12.03 -24.51
CA ALA A 499 -18.84 13.12 -24.33
C ALA A 499 -18.86 13.70 -22.91
N ASP A 500 -20.02 13.69 -22.26
CA ASP A 500 -20.23 14.13 -20.87
C ASP A 500 -19.53 13.23 -19.84
N ILE A 501 -19.57 11.90 -20.03
CA ILE A 501 -18.81 10.92 -19.23
C ILE A 501 -17.31 11.19 -19.37
N PHE A 502 -16.85 11.37 -20.61
CA PHE A 502 -15.43 11.59 -20.88
C PHE A 502 -14.94 12.95 -20.35
N ALA A 503 -15.75 14.00 -20.47
CA ALA A 503 -15.50 15.31 -19.88
C ALA A 503 -15.42 15.23 -18.34
N SER A 504 -16.37 14.52 -17.72
CA SER A 504 -16.40 14.30 -16.28
C SER A 504 -15.17 13.52 -15.79
N ALA A 505 -14.78 12.48 -16.52
CA ALA A 505 -13.59 11.69 -16.24
C ALA A 505 -12.29 12.50 -16.42
N THR A 506 -12.23 13.41 -17.40
CA THR A 506 -11.06 14.28 -17.62
C THR A 506 -10.93 15.32 -16.51
N LEU A 507 -12.03 15.97 -16.13
CA LEU A 507 -12.03 16.99 -15.09
C LEU A 507 -11.99 16.40 -13.68
N MET A 508 -12.25 15.10 -13.55
CA MET A 508 -12.39 14.36 -12.29
C MET A 508 -13.44 15.00 -11.36
N ARG A 509 -14.49 15.56 -11.96
CA ARG A 509 -15.69 16.12 -11.35
C ARG A 509 -16.84 16.02 -12.36
N PRO A 510 -18.11 15.94 -11.93
CA PRO A 510 -19.22 15.95 -12.88
C PRO A 510 -19.14 17.18 -13.77
N TYR A 511 -19.21 16.94 -15.07
CA TYR A 511 -19.31 17.99 -16.05
C TYR A 511 -20.75 18.52 -16.02
N GLU A 512 -20.92 19.80 -15.74
CA GLU A 512 -22.23 20.44 -15.60
C GLU A 512 -22.81 20.93 -16.94
N GLY A 513 -22.00 20.90 -18.01
CA GLY A 513 -22.44 21.15 -19.38
C GLY A 513 -22.98 19.89 -20.06
N GLY A 514 -23.69 20.06 -21.18
CA GLY A 514 -24.22 18.96 -21.99
C GLY A 514 -25.61 18.47 -21.58
N ASP A 515 -25.97 17.26 -22.03
CA ASP A 515 -27.28 16.60 -21.86
C ASP A 515 -27.58 16.11 -20.44
N LYS A 516 -26.62 16.24 -19.51
CA LYS A 516 -26.70 15.83 -18.10
C LYS A 516 -27.03 14.33 -17.91
N SER A 517 -26.81 13.50 -18.93
CA SER A 517 -27.23 12.09 -18.92
C SER A 517 -26.61 11.32 -17.75
N VAL A 518 -25.35 11.61 -17.39
CA VAL A 518 -24.68 11.02 -16.22
C VAL A 518 -25.36 11.38 -14.89
N ALA A 519 -25.75 12.64 -14.72
CA ALA A 519 -26.40 13.10 -13.50
C ALA A 519 -27.81 12.50 -13.36
N GLU A 520 -28.50 12.24 -14.48
CA GLU A 520 -29.80 11.57 -14.49
C GLU A 520 -29.68 10.06 -14.23
N VAL A 521 -28.72 9.36 -14.84
CA VAL A 521 -28.43 7.94 -14.59
C VAL A 521 -28.06 7.67 -13.12
N LEU A 522 -27.33 8.59 -12.48
CA LEU A 522 -27.01 8.50 -11.05
C LEU A 522 -28.21 8.80 -10.13
N LYS A 523 -29.18 9.59 -10.61
CA LYS A 523 -30.38 9.97 -9.84
C LYS A 523 -31.55 9.00 -10.02
N SER A 524 -31.63 8.26 -11.13
CA SER A 524 -32.86 7.59 -11.57
C SER A 524 -33.24 6.30 -10.85
N GLU A 525 -32.42 5.69 -9.98
CA GLU A 525 -32.79 4.42 -9.34
C GLU A 525 -32.52 4.39 -7.82
N ARG A 526 -33.44 4.95 -7.05
CA ARG A 526 -33.46 4.88 -5.58
C ARG A 526 -34.64 4.09 -4.98
N LYS A 527 -35.43 3.35 -5.76
CA LYS A 527 -36.62 2.64 -5.24
C LYS A 527 -36.60 1.14 -5.52
N GLY A 528 -36.69 0.34 -4.46
CA GLY A 528 -37.21 -1.04 -4.49
C GLY A 528 -36.22 -2.21 -4.50
N LYS A 529 -34.93 -2.01 -4.77
CA LYS A 529 -33.94 -3.13 -4.87
C LYS A 529 -33.15 -3.34 -3.56
N ASP A 530 -32.71 -4.56 -3.27
CA ASP A 530 -31.85 -4.91 -2.13
C ASP A 530 -30.43 -4.30 -2.27
N GLN A 531 -29.70 -4.13 -1.16
CA GLN A 531 -28.35 -3.52 -1.16
C GLN A 531 -27.36 -4.30 -2.03
N ALA A 532 -27.42 -5.63 -2.01
CA ALA A 532 -26.54 -6.50 -2.81
C ALA A 532 -26.85 -6.42 -4.32
N GLU A 533 -28.12 -6.33 -4.70
CA GLU A 533 -28.54 -6.14 -6.09
C GLU A 533 -28.09 -4.79 -6.63
N ARG A 534 -28.21 -3.72 -5.83
CA ARG A 534 -27.72 -2.37 -6.20
C ARG A 534 -26.21 -2.36 -6.42
N ALA A 535 -25.44 -3.00 -5.53
CA ALA A 535 -23.99 -3.08 -5.65
C ALA A 535 -23.56 -3.85 -6.92
N PHE A 536 -24.22 -4.98 -7.20
CA PHE A 536 -24.00 -5.74 -8.43
C PHE A 536 -24.33 -4.92 -9.68
N GLU A 537 -25.49 -4.25 -9.69
CA GLU A 537 -25.95 -3.48 -10.83
C GLU A 537 -25.05 -2.27 -11.12
N MET A 538 -24.61 -1.54 -10.09
CA MET A 538 -23.66 -0.45 -10.26
C MET A 538 -22.33 -0.92 -10.86
N GLN A 539 -21.80 -2.06 -10.42
CA GLN A 539 -20.54 -2.59 -10.96
C GLN A 539 -20.71 -3.19 -12.36
N ALA A 540 -21.84 -3.83 -12.65
CA ALA A 540 -22.18 -4.30 -13.99
C ALA A 540 -22.30 -3.12 -14.97
N LYS A 541 -22.99 -2.04 -14.57
CA LYS A 541 -23.07 -0.79 -15.34
C LYS A 541 -21.71 -0.13 -15.50
N GLY A 542 -20.86 -0.13 -14.48
CA GLY A 542 -19.47 0.35 -14.57
C GLY A 542 -18.63 -0.42 -15.59
N ARG A 543 -18.75 -1.75 -15.63
CA ARG A 543 -18.13 -2.59 -16.67
C ARG A 543 -18.64 -2.23 -18.05
N ASP A 544 -19.95 -2.01 -18.19
CA ASP A 544 -20.55 -1.70 -19.49
C ASP A 544 -20.23 -0.25 -19.92
N ALA A 545 -20.05 0.68 -18.98
CA ALA A 545 -19.54 2.03 -19.24
C ALA A 545 -18.10 2.03 -19.76
N ILE A 546 -17.23 1.15 -19.25
CA ILE A 546 -15.86 0.97 -19.79
C ILE A 546 -15.92 0.51 -21.25
N LYS A 547 -16.87 -0.38 -21.60
CA LYS A 547 -17.08 -0.80 -23.01
C LYS A 547 -17.60 0.33 -23.89
N LEU A 548 -18.37 1.27 -23.33
CA LEU A 548 -18.88 2.44 -24.05
C LEU A 548 -17.80 3.51 -24.29
N ILE A 549 -16.89 3.69 -23.32
CA ILE A 549 -15.71 4.57 -23.46
C ILE A 549 -14.71 3.98 -24.46
N LEU A 550 -14.51 2.66 -24.45
CA LEU A 550 -13.67 1.92 -25.40
C LEU A 550 -14.44 1.48 -26.67
N GLY A 551 -15.46 2.25 -27.07
CA GLY A 551 -16.46 1.81 -28.04
C GLY A 551 -15.93 1.44 -29.43
N ASP A 552 -14.92 2.17 -29.93
CA ASP A 552 -14.21 1.87 -31.17
C ASP A 552 -12.69 1.89 -30.90
N ASP A 553 -12.16 0.75 -30.46
CA ASP A 553 -10.74 0.53 -30.13
C ASP A 553 -9.77 1.00 -31.23
N ALA A 554 -10.22 1.06 -32.49
CA ALA A 554 -9.40 1.49 -33.62
C ALA A 554 -9.21 3.02 -33.68
N LYS A 555 -10.15 3.80 -33.15
CA LYS A 555 -10.10 5.28 -33.17
C LYS A 555 -9.59 5.89 -31.87
N PHE A 556 -9.62 5.15 -30.77
CA PHE A 556 -9.22 5.64 -29.46
C PHE A 556 -7.72 6.00 -29.41
N PRO A 557 -7.36 7.27 -29.16
CA PRO A 557 -5.95 7.67 -29.02
C PRO A 557 -5.33 7.00 -27.78
N ARG A 558 -4.32 6.15 -28.00
CA ARG A 558 -3.68 5.36 -26.93
C ARG A 558 -2.93 6.27 -25.94
N GLU A 559 -2.51 7.44 -26.38
CA GLU A 559 -1.87 8.50 -25.61
C GLU A 559 -2.75 8.97 -24.44
N LEU A 560 -4.08 9.00 -24.60
CA LEU A 560 -5.01 9.44 -23.55
C LEU A 560 -4.88 8.62 -22.26
N LEU A 561 -4.54 7.33 -22.38
CA LEU A 561 -4.32 6.44 -21.24
C LEU A 561 -3.21 6.97 -20.32
N PHE A 562 -2.15 7.49 -20.92
CA PHE A 562 -0.96 7.97 -20.23
C PHE A 562 -1.08 9.45 -19.82
N ILE A 563 -1.79 10.26 -20.61
CA ILE A 563 -2.12 11.64 -20.23
C ILE A 563 -3.04 11.65 -19.00
N GLY A 564 -4.05 10.78 -18.97
CA GLY A 564 -4.93 10.61 -17.81
C GLY A 564 -4.15 10.20 -16.56
N ARG A 565 -3.14 9.33 -16.70
CA ARG A 565 -2.22 8.96 -15.62
C ARG A 565 -1.44 10.17 -15.11
N ASN A 566 -0.82 10.97 -15.98
CA ASN A 566 -0.10 12.18 -15.58
C ASN A 566 -1.02 13.12 -14.80
N LEU A 567 -2.19 13.47 -15.36
CA LEU A 567 -3.15 14.39 -14.74
C LEU A 567 -3.59 13.92 -13.36
N ARG A 568 -3.81 12.60 -13.19
CA ARG A 568 -4.19 12.00 -11.90
C ARG A 568 -3.09 12.16 -10.86
N ILE A 569 -1.84 11.87 -11.20
CA ILE A 569 -0.72 11.98 -10.25
C ILE A 569 -0.46 13.45 -9.90
N VAL A 570 -0.49 14.35 -10.89
CA VAL A 570 -0.34 15.79 -10.65
C VAL A 570 -1.46 16.31 -9.76
N GLN A 571 -2.71 15.84 -9.95
CA GLN A 571 -3.82 16.11 -9.04
C GLN A 571 -3.55 15.57 -7.64
N GLY A 572 -3.09 14.32 -7.51
CA GLY A 572 -2.74 13.69 -6.25
C GLY A 572 -1.66 14.47 -5.50
N ASN A 573 -0.61 14.92 -6.20
CA ASN A 573 0.44 15.78 -5.66
C ASN A 573 -0.12 17.13 -5.19
N ASN A 574 -0.99 17.77 -5.99
CA ASN A 574 -1.63 19.02 -5.61
C ASN A 574 -2.49 18.86 -4.34
N GLN A 575 -3.33 17.82 -4.29
CA GLN A 575 -4.18 17.51 -3.13
C GLN A 575 -3.34 17.17 -1.89
N PHE A 576 -2.28 16.38 -2.07
CA PHE A 576 -1.34 16.07 -1.01
C PHE A 576 -0.77 17.34 -0.39
N LEU A 577 -0.39 18.34 -1.20
CA LEU A 577 0.13 19.63 -0.71
C LEU A 577 -0.94 20.61 -0.19
N GLY A 578 -2.20 20.19 -0.04
CA GLY A 578 -3.30 21.03 0.44
C GLY A 578 -3.96 21.88 -0.64
N SER A 579 -3.90 21.43 -1.90
CA SER A 579 -4.46 22.11 -3.09
C SER A 579 -4.06 23.58 -3.24
N PRO A 580 -2.76 23.93 -3.16
CA PRO A 580 -2.33 25.34 -3.14
C PRO A 580 -2.56 26.09 -4.46
N VAL A 581 -2.87 25.37 -5.56
CA VAL A 581 -3.08 25.95 -6.90
C VAL A 581 -4.35 25.42 -7.57
N ASN A 582 -5.00 26.28 -8.35
CA ASN A 582 -6.10 25.90 -9.23
C ASN A 582 -5.54 25.31 -10.54
N ARG A 583 -5.24 24.00 -10.51
CA ARG A 583 -4.66 23.28 -11.65
C ARG A 583 -5.47 23.41 -12.93
N ILE A 584 -6.80 23.33 -12.84
CA ILE A 584 -7.72 23.34 -13.99
C ILE A 584 -7.58 24.64 -14.77
N LYS A 585 -7.53 25.77 -14.04
CA LYS A 585 -7.32 27.09 -14.63
C LYS A 585 -5.96 27.21 -15.32
N ILE A 586 -4.89 26.76 -14.68
CA ILE A 586 -3.53 26.82 -15.23
C ILE A 586 -3.44 25.98 -16.50
N THR A 587 -3.85 24.71 -16.44
CA THR A 587 -3.88 23.77 -17.56
C THR A 587 -4.70 24.32 -18.73
N GLY A 588 -5.87 24.90 -18.44
CA GLY A 588 -6.72 25.58 -19.42
C GLY A 588 -6.07 26.76 -20.13
N LEU A 589 -5.35 27.60 -19.38
CA LEU A 589 -4.62 28.74 -19.93
C LEU A 589 -3.50 28.28 -20.88
N TRP A 590 -2.78 27.22 -20.51
CA TRP A 590 -1.77 26.61 -21.38
C TRP A 590 -2.38 26.01 -22.65
N ALA A 591 -3.48 25.26 -22.54
CA ALA A 591 -4.19 24.70 -23.68
C ALA A 591 -4.66 25.79 -24.66
N SER A 592 -5.25 26.86 -24.12
CA SER A 592 -5.72 28.00 -24.91
C SER A 592 -4.57 28.75 -25.61
N ARG A 593 -3.42 28.91 -24.93
CA ARG A 593 -2.22 29.54 -25.51
C ARG A 593 -1.56 28.69 -26.58
N ALA A 594 -1.50 27.37 -26.38
CA ALA A 594 -0.89 26.46 -27.35
C ALA A 594 -1.55 26.57 -28.74
N LEU A 595 -2.86 26.80 -28.79
CA LEU A 595 -3.60 27.03 -30.05
C LEU A 595 -3.24 28.35 -30.76
N ILE A 596 -2.65 29.31 -30.04
CA ILE A 596 -2.15 30.58 -30.61
C ILE A 596 -0.70 30.41 -31.04
N GLU A 597 0.11 29.80 -30.16
CA GLU A 597 1.55 29.63 -30.33
C GLU A 597 1.92 28.52 -31.32
N SER A 598 0.98 27.62 -31.65
CA SER A 598 1.20 26.53 -32.62
C SER A 598 1.55 27.06 -34.01
N LYS A 599 2.71 26.63 -34.55
CA LYS A 599 3.14 26.90 -35.92
C LYS A 599 2.42 26.04 -36.97
N ASP A 600 1.73 25.00 -36.52
CA ASP A 600 1.02 24.05 -37.38
C ASP A 600 -0.34 24.60 -37.88
N LEU A 601 -0.75 25.79 -37.41
CA LEU A 601 -2.00 26.46 -37.78
C LEU A 601 -1.76 27.66 -38.70
N GLY A 602 -2.69 27.94 -39.61
CA GLY A 602 -2.63 29.09 -40.50
C GLY A 602 -2.75 30.43 -39.76
N VAL A 603 -2.21 31.51 -40.33
CA VAL A 603 -2.18 32.86 -39.69
C VAL A 603 -3.59 33.34 -39.32
N GLY A 604 -4.59 33.10 -40.18
CA GLY A 604 -5.99 33.46 -39.90
C GLY A 604 -6.62 32.67 -38.74
N GLU A 605 -6.30 31.39 -38.61
CA GLU A 605 -6.76 30.55 -37.50
C GLU A 605 -6.11 30.95 -36.18
N ARG A 606 -4.82 31.32 -36.21
CA ARG A 606 -4.10 31.85 -35.04
C ARG A 606 -4.71 33.16 -34.55
N TRP A 607 -5.10 34.05 -35.46
CA TRP A 607 -5.82 35.29 -35.10
C TRP A 607 -7.18 35.00 -34.45
N LYS A 608 -7.98 34.09 -35.03
CA LYS A 608 -9.25 33.67 -34.45
C LYS A 608 -9.07 33.07 -33.04
N ASN A 609 -8.06 32.23 -32.87
CA ASN A 609 -7.71 31.66 -31.56
C ASN A 609 -7.22 32.71 -30.56
N TRP A 610 -6.51 33.74 -31.03
CA TRP A 610 -6.06 34.86 -30.21
C TRP A 610 -7.23 35.68 -29.66
N VAL A 611 -8.22 36.03 -30.49
CA VAL A 611 -9.45 36.71 -30.05
C VAL A 611 -10.22 35.85 -29.04
N GLN A 612 -10.34 34.54 -29.30
CA GLN A 612 -10.99 33.62 -28.37
C GLN A 612 -10.20 33.47 -27.05
N HIS A 613 -8.87 33.53 -27.09
CA HIS A 613 -8.03 33.52 -25.89
C HIS A 613 -8.23 34.77 -25.03
N LEU A 614 -8.38 35.95 -25.64
CA LEU A 614 -8.69 37.18 -24.91
C LEU A 614 -10.05 37.09 -24.21
N ARG A 615 -11.09 36.62 -24.91
CA ARG A 615 -12.41 36.37 -24.31
C ARG A 615 -12.32 35.38 -23.15
N PHE A 616 -11.60 34.28 -23.34
CA PHE A 616 -11.36 33.28 -22.31
C PHE A 616 -10.66 33.86 -21.08
N ARG A 617 -9.63 34.69 -21.28
CA ARG A 617 -8.92 35.38 -20.20
C ARG A 617 -9.82 36.35 -19.42
N PHE A 618 -10.69 37.06 -20.12
CA PHE A 618 -11.65 37.98 -19.51
C PHE A 618 -12.66 37.24 -18.63
N VAL A 619 -13.20 36.11 -19.11
CA VAL A 619 -14.12 35.24 -18.34
C VAL A 619 -13.44 34.71 -17.07
N LEU A 620 -12.19 34.25 -17.18
CA LEU A 620 -11.43 33.78 -16.02
C LEU A 620 -11.10 34.89 -15.02
N ALA A 621 -10.81 36.12 -15.48
CA ALA A 621 -10.56 37.26 -14.60
C ALA A 621 -11.82 37.69 -13.84
N LEU A 622 -13.00 37.60 -14.47
CA LEU A 622 -14.28 37.87 -13.82
C LEU A 622 -14.56 36.85 -12.70
N SER A 623 -14.21 35.58 -12.92
CA SER A 623 -14.29 34.53 -11.89
C SER A 623 -13.38 34.82 -10.69
N ASP A 624 -12.18 35.36 -10.90
CA ASP A 624 -11.28 35.77 -9.81
C ASP A 624 -11.84 36.95 -9.01
N ALA A 625 -12.53 37.90 -9.66
CA ALA A 625 -13.18 39.03 -8.99
C ALA A 625 -14.33 38.56 -8.09
N VAL A 626 -15.13 37.58 -8.55
CA VAL A 626 -16.17 36.91 -7.75
C VAL A 626 -15.55 36.18 -6.56
N PHE A 627 -14.42 35.51 -6.75
CA PHE A 627 -13.68 34.82 -5.68
C PHE A 627 -13.13 35.81 -4.63
N PHE A 628 -12.57 36.95 -5.07
CA PHE A 628 -12.09 38.01 -4.19
C PHE A 628 -13.24 38.62 -3.37
N TRP A 629 -14.40 38.84 -4.00
CA TRP A 629 -15.62 39.30 -3.34
C TRP A 629 -16.12 38.29 -2.28
N SER A 630 -16.02 36.99 -2.56
CA SER A 630 -16.32 35.93 -1.60
C SER A 630 -15.35 35.92 -0.41
N LYS A 631 -14.05 36.18 -0.63
CA LYS A 631 -13.07 36.30 0.47
C LYS A 631 -13.28 37.55 1.32
N ILE A 632 -13.69 38.66 0.72
CA ILE A 632 -14.09 39.87 1.46
C ILE A 632 -15.29 39.56 2.36
N LYS A 633 -16.29 38.83 1.85
CA LYS A 633 -17.44 38.35 2.64
C LYS A 633 -17.05 37.47 3.83
N GLN A 634 -16.05 36.61 3.69
CA GLN A 634 -15.47 35.85 4.81
C GLN A 634 -14.78 36.74 5.84
N LEU A 635 -14.06 37.77 5.40
CA LEU A 635 -13.31 38.68 6.28
C LEU A 635 -14.24 39.54 7.15
N ILE A 636 -15.46 39.79 6.68
CA ILE A 636 -16.52 40.49 7.42
C ILE A 636 -17.44 39.53 8.20
N GLY A 637 -17.09 38.24 8.31
CA GLY A 637 -17.81 37.25 9.12
C GLY A 637 -19.15 36.77 8.55
N VAL A 638 -19.45 37.06 7.28
CA VAL A 638 -20.72 36.70 6.63
C VAL A 638 -20.47 35.72 5.49
N GLY A 639 -20.59 34.42 5.78
CA GLY A 639 -20.56 33.34 4.79
C GLY A 639 -19.44 32.31 4.99
N ARG A 640 -19.61 31.13 4.40
CA ARG A 640 -18.58 30.07 4.32
C ARG A 640 -17.68 30.29 3.09
N GLY A 641 -16.52 29.62 3.06
CA GLY A 641 -15.62 29.67 1.92
C GLY A 641 -16.18 28.93 0.72
N MET A 642 -16.07 29.52 -0.48
CA MET A 642 -16.48 28.86 -1.72
C MET A 642 -15.71 27.55 -1.97
N GLU A 643 -14.46 27.44 -1.49
CA GLU A 643 -13.70 26.17 -1.48
C GLU A 643 -14.26 25.15 -0.48
N ASP A 644 -14.75 25.58 0.68
CA ASP A 644 -15.44 24.71 1.66
C ASP A 644 -16.80 24.24 1.13
N ASP A 645 -17.50 25.08 0.37
CA ASP A 645 -18.77 24.74 -0.29
C ASP A 645 -18.55 23.79 -1.48
N ILE A 646 -17.45 23.96 -2.22
CA ILE A 646 -17.00 23.01 -3.25
C ILE A 646 -16.55 21.69 -2.60
N GLU A 647 -15.82 21.73 -1.50
CA GLU A 647 -15.36 20.54 -0.76
C GLU A 647 -16.53 19.80 -0.09
N ALA A 648 -17.54 20.53 0.38
CA ALA A 648 -18.81 19.97 0.87
C ALA A 648 -19.61 19.31 -0.26
N HIS A 649 -19.71 19.94 -1.44
CA HIS A 649 -20.28 19.31 -2.63
C HIS A 649 -19.47 18.07 -3.07
N MET A 650 -18.14 18.13 -3.00
CA MET A 650 -17.26 16.99 -3.30
C MET A 650 -17.41 15.85 -2.29
N ARG A 651 -17.62 16.14 -0.99
CA ARG A 651 -17.90 15.11 0.04
C ARG A 651 -19.24 14.44 -0.16
N VAL A 652 -20.28 15.22 -0.49
CA VAL A 652 -21.61 14.67 -0.78
C VAL A 652 -21.56 13.78 -2.03
N MET A 653 -20.82 14.19 -3.07
CA MET A 653 -20.69 13.42 -4.31
C MET A 653 -19.77 12.19 -4.19
N ALA A 654 -18.63 12.26 -3.50
CA ALA A 654 -17.75 11.09 -3.30
C ALA A 654 -18.49 9.94 -2.60
N LYS A 655 -19.40 10.30 -1.69
CA LYS A 655 -20.30 9.38 -1.00
C LYS A 655 -21.34 8.75 -1.93
N ASP A 656 -21.85 9.49 -2.91
CA ASP A 656 -22.78 8.98 -3.93
C ASP A 656 -22.10 8.10 -5.00
N PHE A 657 -20.78 8.23 -5.20
CA PHE A 657 -19.97 7.38 -6.10
C PHE A 657 -19.35 6.15 -5.41
N GLY A 658 -19.64 5.89 -4.13
CA GLY A 658 -19.06 4.76 -3.38
C GLY A 658 -17.55 4.90 -3.14
N VAL A 659 -17.00 6.11 -3.25
CA VAL A 659 -15.61 6.43 -2.92
C VAL A 659 -15.61 7.08 -1.55
N GLU A 660 -15.38 6.29 -0.50
CA GLU A 660 -14.95 6.83 0.77
C GLU A 660 -13.63 7.56 0.55
N LEU A 661 -13.65 8.90 0.60
CA LEU A 661 -12.45 9.70 0.76
C LEU A 661 -11.91 9.44 2.18
N ASN A 662 -11.24 8.31 2.34
CA ASN A 662 -10.43 8.04 3.52
C ASN A 662 -9.21 8.96 3.48
N HIS A 663 -9.37 10.15 4.05
CA HIS A 663 -8.26 11.06 4.36
C HIS A 663 -7.38 10.57 5.51
N GLU A 664 -7.58 9.34 6.01
CA GLU A 664 -6.90 8.80 7.18
C GLU A 664 -5.73 7.86 6.87
N TYR A 665 -5.00 7.96 5.75
CA TYR A 665 -3.89 7.01 5.52
C TYR A 665 -2.59 7.60 4.98
N MET A 666 -2.48 8.92 4.83
CA MET A 666 -1.20 9.59 4.49
C MET A 666 -0.39 10.09 5.70
N SER A 667 -0.87 9.88 6.93
CA SER A 667 -0.13 10.18 8.15
C SER A 667 0.85 9.07 8.56
N LEU A 668 0.73 7.85 8.02
CA LEU A 668 1.55 6.71 8.46
C LEU A 668 2.98 6.70 7.90
N ASN A 669 3.22 7.27 6.71
CA ASN A 669 4.56 7.32 6.10
C ASN A 669 5.34 8.60 6.46
N ALA A 670 4.68 9.61 7.04
CA ALA A 670 5.34 10.80 7.59
C ALA A 670 5.91 10.56 9.00
N SER A 671 5.33 9.64 9.79
CA SER A 671 5.82 9.29 11.13
C SER A 671 7.12 8.48 11.16
N LEU A 672 7.60 8.00 10.00
CA LEU A 672 8.88 7.27 9.89
C LEU A 672 10.07 8.18 9.56
N SER A 673 9.83 9.47 9.22
CA SER A 673 10.90 10.42 8.87
C SER A 673 11.32 11.34 10.02
N SER A 674 10.47 11.50 11.06
CA SER A 674 10.77 12.38 12.20
C SER A 674 11.61 11.74 13.31
N VAL A 675 12.05 10.49 13.15
CA VAL A 675 12.74 9.69 14.19
C VAL A 675 14.27 9.78 14.12
N CYS A 676 14.86 10.42 13.09
CA CYS A 676 16.32 10.39 12.90
C CYS A 676 17.11 11.66 13.24
N ASN A 677 16.55 12.68 13.90
CA ASN A 677 17.33 13.83 14.38
C ASN A 677 17.05 14.15 15.86
N VAL A 678 17.80 13.50 16.76
CA VAL A 678 18.00 13.97 18.14
C VAL A 678 19.50 14.02 18.42
N THR A 679 20.09 15.20 18.31
CA THR A 679 21.29 15.57 19.06
C THR A 679 20.87 16.37 20.29
N VAL A 680 21.42 15.93 21.43
CA VAL A 680 21.18 16.41 22.79
C VAL A 680 21.56 17.89 22.92
N SER A 681 20.61 18.76 23.28
CA SER A 681 20.88 20.01 24.01
C SER A 681 19.59 20.79 24.31
N SER A 682 19.34 21.01 25.60
CA SER A 682 18.40 21.95 26.27
C SER A 682 16.89 21.67 26.21
N CYS A 683 16.36 21.23 27.36
CA CYS A 683 14.94 21.20 27.70
C CYS A 683 14.30 22.61 27.67
N PRO A 684 13.11 22.79 27.07
CA PRO A 684 12.21 23.87 27.43
C PRO A 684 11.47 23.54 28.75
N PRO A 685 11.03 24.54 29.52
CA PRO A 685 10.38 24.31 30.82
C PRO A 685 9.02 23.60 30.64
N PRO A 686 8.59 22.79 31.63
CA PRO A 686 7.37 22.02 31.52
C PRO A 686 6.14 22.94 31.49
N LEU A 687 5.28 22.71 30.50
CA LEU A 687 3.90 23.20 30.47
C LEU A 687 3.20 22.86 31.79
N GLN A 688 2.56 23.87 32.38
CA GLN A 688 1.79 23.79 33.61
C GLN A 688 0.85 22.58 33.63
N THR A 689 1.08 21.71 34.61
CA THR A 689 0.33 20.50 34.90
C THR A 689 -1.02 20.83 35.54
N SER A 690 -2.10 20.70 34.76
CA SER A 690 -3.41 20.41 35.36
C SER A 690 -3.40 18.97 35.87
N LYS A 691 -3.19 18.78 37.19
CA LYS A 691 -3.35 17.54 37.98
C LYS A 691 -3.29 16.22 37.17
N LEU A 692 -2.08 15.74 36.90
CA LEU A 692 -1.82 14.44 36.27
C LEU A 692 -2.29 13.27 37.15
N VAL A 693 -2.99 12.29 36.56
CA VAL A 693 -3.44 11.04 37.19
C VAL A 693 -2.43 9.90 36.94
N MET A 694 -1.17 10.27 36.65
CA MET A 694 -0.07 9.37 36.29
C MET A 694 1.23 9.96 36.85
N THR A 695 2.03 9.19 37.60
CA THR A 695 3.24 9.70 38.27
C THR A 695 4.48 8.99 37.74
N ARG A 696 5.42 9.76 37.16
CA ARG A 696 6.79 9.28 36.87
C ARG A 696 7.54 9.16 38.20
N LEU A 697 8.22 8.03 38.43
CA LEU A 697 9.13 7.91 39.58
C LEU A 697 10.33 8.85 39.35
N MET A 698 10.50 9.86 40.22
CA MET A 698 11.53 10.90 40.07
C MET A 698 12.96 10.45 40.43
N ASN A 699 13.19 9.18 40.79
CA ASN A 699 14.47 8.67 41.28
C ASN A 699 15.00 7.44 40.53
N VAL A 700 14.55 7.17 39.30
CA VAL A 700 14.98 5.98 38.52
C VAL A 700 15.99 6.43 37.45
N PRO A 701 17.10 5.68 37.24
CA PRO A 701 18.09 6.01 36.21
C PRO A 701 17.47 6.24 34.82
N SER A 702 18.06 7.12 34.00
CA SER A 702 17.51 7.51 32.68
C SER A 702 17.25 6.36 31.71
N HIS A 703 17.96 5.23 31.88
CA HIS A 703 17.82 4.03 31.04
C HIS A 703 16.69 3.09 31.46
N LEU A 704 16.11 3.31 32.64
CA LEU A 704 15.02 2.55 33.22
C LEU A 704 13.87 3.52 33.56
N ILE A 705 12.79 3.49 32.78
CA ILE A 705 11.66 4.40 33.04
C ILE A 705 10.41 3.61 33.37
N SER A 706 9.91 3.80 34.59
CA SER A 706 8.73 3.13 35.15
C SER A 706 7.53 4.07 35.22
N HIS A 707 6.39 3.57 34.72
CA HIS A 707 5.09 4.24 34.74
C HIS A 707 4.06 3.45 35.52
N ARG A 708 3.24 4.15 36.31
CA ARG A 708 2.20 3.56 37.16
C ARG A 708 0.81 4.03 36.79
N PHE A 709 -0.14 3.10 36.65
CA PHE A 709 -1.56 3.45 36.73
C PHE A 709 -1.85 4.05 38.11
N ASN A 710 -2.27 5.31 38.16
CA ASN A 710 -2.45 6.02 39.42
C ASN A 710 -3.92 6.44 39.64
N ARG A 711 -4.80 5.42 39.75
CA ARG A 711 -6.19 5.54 40.25
C ARG A 711 -6.46 4.49 41.34
N PRO A 712 -5.67 4.42 42.44
CA PRO A 712 -5.75 3.33 43.42
C PRO A 712 -7.12 3.24 44.11
N LYS A 713 -7.82 4.37 44.30
CA LYS A 713 -9.19 4.41 44.86
C LYS A 713 -10.23 3.69 43.99
N ALA A 714 -10.00 3.65 42.67
CA ALA A 714 -10.84 2.93 41.71
C ALA A 714 -10.19 1.61 41.25
N LEU A 715 -9.22 1.09 42.00
CA LEU A 715 -8.45 -0.12 41.66
C LEU A 715 -7.85 -0.06 40.24
N ASN A 716 -7.40 1.12 39.81
CA ASN A 716 -6.79 1.36 38.50
C ASN A 716 -7.69 0.93 37.32
N SER A 717 -9.01 1.12 37.43
CA SER A 717 -9.95 0.87 36.34
C SER A 717 -9.77 1.82 35.15
N PHE A 718 -10.06 1.32 33.94
CA PHE A 718 -9.93 2.04 32.66
C PHE A 718 -11.10 3.00 32.42
N GLY A 719 -11.05 4.14 33.09
CA GLY A 719 -11.94 5.28 32.88
C GLY A 719 -11.18 6.60 32.91
N GLY A 720 -11.80 7.67 32.43
CA GLY A 720 -11.14 8.97 32.28
C GLY A 720 -10.04 8.95 31.20
N ASN A 721 -8.92 9.63 31.45
CA ASN A 721 -7.85 9.82 30.47
C ASN A 721 -6.70 8.80 30.56
N ILE A 722 -6.85 7.73 31.36
CA ILE A 722 -5.74 6.80 31.65
C ILE A 722 -5.19 6.11 30.39
N ILE A 723 -6.05 5.70 29.45
CA ILE A 723 -5.61 5.01 28.23
C ILE A 723 -4.85 5.95 27.28
N PRO A 724 -5.38 7.15 26.93
CA PRO A 724 -4.61 8.16 26.19
C PRO A 724 -3.28 8.54 26.84
N GLU A 725 -3.24 8.67 28.16
CA GLU A 725 -2.01 9.00 28.90
C GLU A 725 -0.96 7.89 28.79
N VAL A 726 -1.38 6.62 28.85
CA VAL A 726 -0.47 5.47 28.68
C VAL A 726 0.05 5.39 27.25
N ILE A 727 -0.80 5.65 26.25
CA ILE A 727 -0.36 5.73 24.84
C ILE A 727 0.70 6.82 24.67
N ALA A 728 0.45 8.01 25.22
CA ALA A 728 1.41 9.11 25.16
C ALA A 728 2.73 8.74 25.84
N ALA A 729 2.68 8.13 27.03
CA ALA A 729 3.86 7.68 27.76
C ALA A 729 4.66 6.63 26.96
N LEU A 730 4.00 5.59 26.45
CA LEU A 730 4.65 4.55 25.64
C LEU A 730 5.35 5.14 24.42
N ARG A 731 4.70 6.04 23.68
CA ARG A 731 5.30 6.70 22.51
C ARG A 731 6.51 7.55 22.86
N VAL A 732 6.44 8.31 23.95
CA VAL A 732 7.58 9.12 24.41
C VAL A 732 8.77 8.23 24.81
N LEU A 733 8.52 7.15 25.56
CA LEU A 733 9.56 6.22 25.98
C LEU A 733 10.14 5.40 24.84
N ASN A 734 9.32 5.09 23.83
CA ASN A 734 9.75 4.34 22.66
C ASN A 734 10.86 5.05 21.90
N GLU A 735 10.78 6.37 21.82
CA GLU A 735 11.71 7.20 21.05
C GLU A 735 12.84 7.79 21.92
N HIS A 736 12.82 7.60 23.24
CA HIS A 736 13.87 8.11 24.12
C HIS A 736 15.20 7.35 23.88
N PRO A 737 16.32 8.04 23.61
CA PRO A 737 17.57 7.41 23.19
C PRO A 737 18.17 6.52 24.27
N ASP A 738 18.13 6.96 25.53
CA ASP A 738 18.78 6.25 26.64
C ASP A 738 17.93 5.10 27.21
N THR A 739 16.65 5.02 26.87
CA THR A 739 15.75 4.03 27.46
C THR A 739 16.03 2.64 26.89
N ILE A 740 16.29 1.68 27.77
CA ILE A 740 16.41 0.25 27.43
C ILE A 740 15.15 -0.49 27.87
N PHE A 741 14.74 -0.27 29.12
CA PHE A 741 13.54 -0.86 29.70
C PHE A 741 12.43 0.17 29.86
N THR A 742 11.23 -0.21 29.41
CA THR A 742 9.98 0.49 29.73
C THR A 742 9.17 -0.38 30.67
N VAL A 743 8.95 0.09 31.90
CA VAL A 743 8.22 -0.68 32.92
C VAL A 743 6.82 -0.10 33.11
N LEU A 744 5.80 -0.96 33.07
CA LEU A 744 4.43 -0.61 33.42
C LEU A 744 3.97 -1.37 34.66
N THR A 745 3.48 -0.66 35.67
CA THR A 745 2.94 -1.21 36.93
C THR A 745 1.67 -0.45 37.37
N GLY A 746 1.01 -0.88 38.43
CA GLY A 746 -0.08 -0.15 39.08
C GLY A 746 0.35 0.48 40.42
N GLU A 747 -0.37 1.52 40.82
CA GLU A 747 -0.27 2.11 42.16
C GLU A 747 -1.26 1.42 43.12
N GLY A 748 -0.83 1.15 44.34
CA GLY A 748 -1.65 0.52 45.38
C GLY A 748 -1.78 -1.00 45.26
N ARG A 749 -2.90 -1.54 45.74
CA ARG A 749 -3.08 -3.01 45.92
C ARG A 749 -3.53 -3.79 44.67
N PHE A 750 -3.82 -3.13 43.56
CA PHE A 750 -4.26 -3.75 42.31
C PHE A 750 -3.40 -3.25 41.17
N PHE A 751 -3.08 -4.13 40.22
CA PHE A 751 -2.54 -3.67 38.95
C PHE A 751 -3.63 -2.93 38.17
N SER A 752 -4.74 -3.61 37.87
CA SER A 752 -5.95 -2.99 37.28
C SER A 752 -7.20 -3.85 37.39
N ALA A 753 -8.33 -3.26 37.76
CA ALA A 753 -9.64 -3.93 37.76
C ALA A 753 -10.31 -3.99 36.36
N GLY A 754 -9.69 -3.48 35.30
CA GLY A 754 -10.24 -3.46 33.94
C GLY A 754 -11.24 -2.32 33.72
N ALA A 755 -12.26 -2.54 32.89
CA ALA A 755 -13.21 -1.49 32.52
C ALA A 755 -14.00 -0.94 33.73
N ASP A 756 -14.22 0.39 33.75
CA ASP A 756 -15.04 1.03 34.78
C ASP A 756 -16.52 0.72 34.56
N VAL A 757 -17.03 -0.28 35.28
CA VAL A 757 -18.42 -0.79 35.15
C VAL A 757 -19.46 0.33 35.34
N LYS A 758 -19.18 1.35 36.16
CA LYS A 758 -20.09 2.48 36.37
C LYS A 758 -20.15 3.40 35.15
N ALA A 759 -19.03 3.60 34.48
CA ALA A 759 -18.95 4.42 33.26
C ALA A 759 -19.57 3.70 32.05
N VAL A 760 -19.33 2.39 31.90
CA VAL A 760 -19.84 1.59 30.78
C VAL A 760 -21.38 1.47 30.80
N ALA A 761 -21.96 1.27 31.98
CA ALA A 761 -23.42 1.15 32.13
C ALA A 761 -24.18 2.50 32.00
N GLY A 762 -23.48 3.64 32.03
CA GLY A 762 -24.08 4.98 31.93
C GLY A 762 -24.38 5.45 30.50
N VAL A 763 -23.89 4.74 29.48
CA VAL A 763 -24.00 5.14 28.06
C VAL A 763 -25.15 4.43 27.32
N GLY A 764 -25.97 3.67 28.04
CA GLY A 764 -27.12 2.94 27.50
C GLY A 764 -28.37 3.80 27.35
N GLY A 765 -28.36 4.72 26.39
CA GLY A 765 -29.53 5.57 26.10
C GLY A 765 -29.58 6.19 24.70
N GLN A 766 -28.59 5.92 23.85
CA GLN A 766 -28.54 6.50 22.52
C GLN A 766 -29.32 5.62 21.54
N ALA A 767 -30.44 6.12 21.03
CA ALA A 767 -31.19 5.46 19.98
C ALA A 767 -30.43 5.62 18.65
N PHE A 768 -30.01 4.50 18.07
CA PHE A 768 -29.38 4.45 16.74
C PHE A 768 -30.44 4.19 15.67
N LYS A 769 -30.27 4.75 14.47
CA LYS A 769 -31.26 4.62 13.38
C LYS A 769 -31.30 3.20 12.81
N ASN A 770 -30.17 2.49 12.84
CA ASN A 770 -30.03 1.09 12.43
C ASN A 770 -28.80 0.45 13.10
N GLU A 771 -28.67 -0.87 12.95
CA GLU A 771 -27.57 -1.65 13.54
C GLU A 771 -26.19 -1.24 13.01
N ALA A 772 -26.09 -0.80 11.75
CA ALA A 772 -24.84 -0.34 11.15
C ALA A 772 -24.31 0.93 11.83
N GLU A 773 -25.18 1.91 12.10
CA GLU A 773 -24.82 3.12 12.85
C GLU A 773 -24.35 2.79 14.27
N ASN A 774 -25.04 1.86 14.95
CA ASN A 774 -24.62 1.38 16.26
C ASN A 774 -23.23 0.74 16.19
N LYS A 775 -23.00 -0.18 15.25
CA LYS A 775 -21.72 -0.87 15.07
C LYS A 775 -20.57 0.11 14.85
N LEU A 776 -20.73 1.11 13.99
CA LEU A 776 -19.71 2.13 13.73
C LEU A 776 -19.36 2.93 14.99
N VAL A 777 -20.36 3.28 15.81
CA VAL A 777 -20.14 3.97 17.08
C VAL A 777 -19.40 3.05 18.08
N GLN A 778 -19.75 1.76 18.15
CA GLN A 778 -19.02 0.82 19.01
C GLN A 778 -17.57 0.62 18.55
N LEU A 779 -17.32 0.48 17.25
CA LEU A 779 -15.97 0.40 16.68
C LEU A 779 -15.13 1.62 17.05
N GLY A 780 -15.71 2.83 16.95
CA GLY A 780 -15.05 4.07 17.36
C GLY A 780 -14.69 4.15 18.85
N ARG A 781 -15.46 3.48 19.73
CA ARG A 781 -15.13 3.42 21.17
C ARG A 781 -13.90 2.58 21.45
N PHE A 782 -13.66 1.54 20.66
CA PHE A 782 -12.52 0.63 20.82
C PHE A 782 -11.24 1.12 20.13
N THR A 783 -11.27 2.25 19.42
CA THR A 783 -10.09 2.84 18.78
C THR A 783 -8.98 3.15 19.79
N TYR A 784 -9.31 3.64 20.98
CA TYR A 784 -8.31 3.89 22.04
C TYR A 784 -7.60 2.61 22.48
N ALA A 785 -8.33 1.50 22.60
CA ALA A 785 -7.73 0.22 22.94
C ALA A 785 -6.86 -0.28 21.77
N THR A 786 -7.34 -0.18 20.53
CA THR A 786 -6.56 -0.52 19.32
C THR A 786 -5.21 0.18 19.32
N GLU A 787 -5.21 1.48 19.60
CA GLU A 787 -3.99 2.30 19.59
C GLU A 787 -3.05 1.99 20.75
N LEU A 788 -3.59 1.69 21.95
CA LEU A 788 -2.79 1.21 23.07
C LEU A 788 -2.07 -0.09 22.72
N LEU A 789 -2.81 -1.06 22.18
CA LEU A 789 -2.27 -2.36 21.80
C LEU A 789 -1.24 -2.24 20.69
N ARG A 790 -1.51 -1.42 19.68
CA ARG A 790 -0.54 -1.10 18.62
C ARG A 790 0.73 -0.49 19.20
N SER A 791 0.61 0.49 20.10
CA SER A 791 1.75 1.14 20.74
C SER A 791 2.61 0.16 21.54
N MET A 792 2.01 -0.86 22.16
CA MET A 792 2.74 -1.92 22.87
C MET A 792 3.39 -2.94 21.93
N ILE A 793 2.68 -3.38 20.89
CA ILE A 793 3.18 -4.35 19.89
C ILE A 793 4.35 -3.75 19.10
N ASP A 794 4.25 -2.48 18.71
CA ASP A 794 5.27 -1.77 17.94
C ASP A 794 6.36 -1.14 18.85
N HIS A 795 6.30 -1.35 20.18
CA HIS A 795 7.27 -0.80 21.12
C HIS A 795 8.65 -1.42 20.92
N LYS A 796 9.65 -0.60 20.62
CA LYS A 796 11.03 -0.99 20.31
C LYS A 796 11.82 -1.35 21.56
N LYS A 797 11.57 -0.66 22.68
CA LYS A 797 12.30 -0.90 23.94
C LYS A 797 11.82 -2.19 24.62
N VAL A 798 12.62 -2.77 25.50
CA VAL A 798 12.21 -3.96 26.24
C VAL A 798 11.07 -3.58 27.20
N PHE A 799 9.89 -4.11 26.96
CA PHE A 799 8.65 -3.76 27.62
C PHE A 799 8.38 -4.75 28.76
N ILE A 800 8.58 -4.26 29.99
CA ILE A 800 8.43 -5.02 31.22
C ILE A 800 7.06 -4.72 31.82
N LEU A 801 6.29 -5.76 32.11
CA LEU A 801 5.07 -5.66 32.88
C LEU A 801 5.35 -6.08 34.33
N ALA A 802 5.27 -5.13 35.25
CA ALA A 802 5.43 -5.36 36.67
C ALA A 802 4.04 -5.39 37.35
N LEU A 803 3.54 -6.59 37.60
CA LEU A 803 2.24 -6.83 38.22
C LEU A 803 2.36 -6.78 39.75
N ASN A 804 2.17 -5.58 40.31
CA ASN A 804 2.19 -5.30 41.75
C ASN A 804 1.03 -5.93 42.54
N GLY A 805 0.00 -6.43 41.87
CA GLY A 805 -1.19 -7.00 42.47
C GLY A 805 -2.16 -7.52 41.42
N PRO A 806 -3.40 -7.87 41.80
CA PRO A 806 -4.35 -8.52 40.91
C PRO A 806 -4.71 -7.70 39.67
N ALA A 807 -5.01 -8.41 38.58
CA ALA A 807 -5.56 -7.82 37.36
C ALA A 807 -6.82 -8.54 36.87
N VAL A 808 -7.80 -7.78 36.36
CA VAL A 808 -9.12 -8.30 35.96
C VAL A 808 -9.56 -7.72 34.61
N GLY A 809 -10.24 -8.53 33.79
CA GLY A 809 -10.80 -8.11 32.50
C GLY A 809 -9.72 -7.58 31.57
N GLY A 810 -9.90 -6.37 31.03
CA GLY A 810 -8.88 -5.72 30.19
C GLY A 810 -7.53 -5.56 30.89
N GLY A 811 -7.50 -5.36 32.21
CA GLY A 811 -6.26 -5.28 32.98
C GLY A 811 -5.47 -6.59 32.99
N ALA A 812 -6.17 -7.72 32.93
CA ALA A 812 -5.55 -9.04 32.81
C ALA A 812 -5.26 -9.45 31.36
N ALA A 813 -6.09 -9.03 30.41
CA ALA A 813 -6.06 -9.54 29.05
C ALA A 813 -5.12 -8.77 28.11
N TRP A 814 -4.99 -7.45 28.29
CA TRP A 814 -4.34 -6.60 27.28
C TRP A 814 -2.81 -6.55 27.42
N PHE A 815 -2.27 -6.78 28.62
CA PHE A 815 -0.85 -6.53 28.93
C PHE A 815 0.02 -7.79 28.97
N PRO A 816 -0.31 -8.83 29.76
CA PRO A 816 0.62 -9.93 30.00
C PRO A 816 1.00 -10.70 28.74
N GLY A 817 0.08 -10.85 27.78
CA GLY A 817 0.36 -11.56 26.53
C GLY A 817 1.21 -10.80 25.52
N ILE A 818 1.45 -9.50 25.73
CA ILE A 818 2.20 -8.62 24.81
C ILE A 818 3.49 -8.12 25.43
N ALA A 819 3.56 -8.04 26.75
CA ALA A 819 4.79 -7.78 27.48
C ALA A 819 5.90 -8.76 27.08
N ASP A 820 7.14 -8.25 26.99
CA ASP A 820 8.27 -9.11 26.67
C ASP A 820 8.67 -9.94 27.88
N ILE A 821 8.57 -9.36 29.08
CA ILE A 821 8.82 -10.01 30.36
C ILE A 821 7.76 -9.57 31.36
N VAL A 822 7.20 -10.54 32.08
CA VAL A 822 6.23 -10.31 33.16
C VAL A 822 6.86 -10.66 34.51
N LEU A 823 7.00 -9.64 35.35
CA LEU A 823 7.42 -9.73 36.74
C LEU A 823 6.18 -9.57 37.62
N ALA A 824 5.95 -10.50 38.54
CA ALA A 824 4.71 -10.52 39.33
C ALA A 824 4.98 -10.65 40.83
N SER A 825 4.16 -9.97 41.63
CA SER A 825 4.05 -10.25 43.06
C SER A 825 3.36 -11.60 43.28
N SER A 826 3.68 -12.30 44.37
CA SER A 826 2.98 -13.52 44.83
C SER A 826 1.45 -13.31 44.96
N THR A 827 1.01 -12.07 45.14
CA THR A 827 -0.40 -11.67 45.24
C THR A 827 -1.09 -11.38 43.90
N ALA A 828 -0.37 -11.39 42.77
CA ALA A 828 -0.86 -10.93 41.46
C ALA A 828 -1.56 -12.02 40.63
N TRP A 829 -2.80 -12.34 40.99
CA TRP A 829 -3.66 -13.24 40.22
C TRP A 829 -4.35 -12.55 39.03
N LEU A 830 -4.72 -13.32 38.00
CA LEU A 830 -5.43 -12.85 36.80
C LEU A 830 -6.84 -13.45 36.68
N GLN A 831 -7.77 -12.66 36.13
CA GLN A 831 -9.11 -13.16 35.76
C GLN A 831 -9.67 -12.44 34.52
N CYS A 832 -10.16 -13.19 33.53
CA CYS A 832 -10.80 -12.66 32.32
C CYS A 832 -12.28 -13.08 32.23
N PRO A 833 -13.23 -12.40 32.90
CA PRO A 833 -14.63 -12.82 32.97
C PRO A 833 -15.45 -12.43 31.72
N PHE A 834 -14.90 -12.60 30.52
CA PHE A 834 -15.50 -12.11 29.27
C PHE A 834 -16.87 -12.73 29.00
N SER A 835 -16.95 -14.07 28.96
CA SER A 835 -18.20 -14.80 28.70
C SER A 835 -19.30 -14.45 29.72
N ALA A 836 -18.96 -14.35 31.00
CA ALA A 836 -19.90 -13.96 32.06
C ALA A 836 -20.45 -12.54 31.89
N LEU A 837 -19.65 -11.63 31.31
CA LEU A 837 -20.04 -10.26 30.96
C LEU A 837 -20.63 -10.15 29.55
N GLY A 838 -20.80 -11.26 28.82
CA GLY A 838 -21.32 -11.27 27.45
C GLY A 838 -20.33 -10.75 26.40
N LEU A 839 -19.06 -10.61 26.76
CA LEU A 839 -17.95 -10.15 25.93
C LEU A 839 -17.23 -11.35 25.29
N VAL A 840 -16.45 -11.06 24.25
CA VAL A 840 -15.48 -11.99 23.66
C VAL A 840 -14.07 -11.71 24.21
N PRO A 841 -13.09 -12.62 24.03
CA PRO A 841 -11.70 -12.30 24.30
C PRO A 841 -11.24 -11.08 23.49
N GLU A 842 -11.03 -9.97 24.18
CA GLU A 842 -10.77 -8.68 23.54
C GLU A 842 -9.30 -8.50 23.19
N ASN A 843 -9.03 -7.58 22.26
CA ASN A 843 -7.70 -7.02 21.97
C ASN A 843 -6.60 -8.06 21.72
N GLY A 844 -6.92 -9.10 20.95
CA GLY A 844 -5.98 -10.14 20.55
C GLY A 844 -5.59 -11.13 21.66
N SER A 845 -6.19 -11.04 22.86
CA SER A 845 -5.84 -11.88 24.02
C SER A 845 -5.99 -13.39 23.78
N ALA A 846 -6.91 -13.81 22.90
CA ALA A 846 -7.04 -15.21 22.49
C ALA A 846 -5.77 -15.75 21.82
N LEU A 847 -5.19 -15.00 20.88
CA LEU A 847 -3.95 -15.39 20.20
C LEU A 847 -2.76 -15.31 21.16
N SER A 848 -2.65 -14.20 21.90
CA SER A 848 -1.51 -13.97 22.79
C SER A 848 -1.43 -15.02 23.90
N PHE A 849 -2.54 -15.36 24.57
CA PHE A 849 -2.50 -16.41 25.58
C PHE A 849 -2.29 -17.81 25.00
N ALA A 850 -2.80 -18.10 23.81
CA ALA A 850 -2.52 -19.37 23.15
C ALA A 850 -1.02 -19.55 22.84
N GLN A 851 -0.32 -18.46 22.50
CA GLN A 851 1.13 -18.48 22.27
C GLN A 851 1.93 -18.76 23.55
N HIS A 852 1.50 -18.22 24.70
CA HIS A 852 2.27 -18.31 25.95
C HIS A 852 1.94 -19.55 26.80
N MET A 853 0.66 -19.86 27.00
CA MET A 853 0.23 -20.99 27.87
C MET A 853 -0.33 -22.18 27.11
N GLY A 854 -0.36 -22.12 25.78
CA GLY A 854 -0.94 -23.15 24.92
C GLY A 854 -2.47 -23.01 24.79
N ILE A 855 -2.99 -23.47 23.66
CA ILE A 855 -4.39 -23.24 23.25
C ILE A 855 -5.43 -23.79 24.23
N HIS A 856 -5.18 -24.96 24.85
CA HIS A 856 -6.15 -25.58 25.76
C HIS A 856 -6.28 -24.83 27.08
N ARG A 857 -5.16 -24.41 27.69
CA ARG A 857 -5.16 -23.61 28.92
C ARG A 857 -5.72 -22.21 28.67
N ALA A 858 -5.38 -21.61 27.53
CA ALA A 858 -5.92 -20.32 27.11
C ALA A 858 -7.45 -20.38 26.92
N ASN A 859 -7.98 -21.41 26.27
CA ASN A 859 -9.42 -21.60 26.09
C ASN A 859 -10.14 -21.76 27.43
N ASP A 860 -9.63 -22.61 28.32
CA ASP A 860 -10.18 -22.78 29.67
C ASP A 860 -10.23 -21.45 30.44
N PHE A 861 -9.11 -20.72 30.45
CA PHE A 861 -9.00 -19.43 31.14
C PHE A 861 -9.95 -18.36 30.57
N LEU A 862 -10.01 -18.22 29.24
CA LEU A 862 -10.78 -17.17 28.56
C LEU A 862 -12.28 -17.49 28.46
N MET A 863 -12.65 -18.75 28.23
CA MET A 863 -14.06 -19.15 28.07
C MET A 863 -14.78 -19.25 29.41
N PHE A 864 -14.15 -19.83 30.43
CA PHE A 864 -14.77 -20.01 31.74
C PHE A 864 -14.45 -18.87 32.73
N GLY A 865 -13.46 -18.02 32.44
CA GLY A 865 -13.16 -16.84 33.23
C GLY A 865 -12.73 -17.13 34.66
N ARG A 866 -12.08 -18.28 34.90
CA ARG A 866 -11.58 -18.67 36.22
C ARG A 866 -10.45 -17.75 36.68
N LYS A 867 -10.20 -17.70 38.00
CA LYS A 867 -9.06 -17.00 38.56
C LYS A 867 -7.83 -17.89 38.50
N LEU A 868 -6.72 -17.38 37.99
CA LEU A 868 -5.42 -18.05 38.00
C LEU A 868 -4.52 -17.37 39.03
N THR A 869 -3.97 -18.15 39.94
CA THR A 869 -2.99 -17.70 40.93
C THR A 869 -1.67 -17.34 40.26
N ALA A 870 -0.82 -16.55 40.94
CA ALA A 870 0.50 -16.20 40.42
C ALA A 870 1.37 -17.43 40.12
N GLN A 871 1.28 -18.48 40.96
CA GLN A 871 1.99 -19.73 40.75
C GLN A 871 1.48 -20.49 39.52
N GLU A 872 0.16 -20.63 39.35
CA GLU A 872 -0.40 -21.27 38.14
C GLU A 872 0.00 -20.55 36.86
N LEU A 873 0.15 -19.22 36.91
CA LEU A 873 0.54 -18.40 35.76
C LEU A 873 2.04 -18.52 35.45
N LEU A 874 2.88 -18.71 36.47
CA LEU A 874 4.28 -19.06 36.33
C LEU A 874 4.43 -20.46 35.72
N ASP A 875 3.71 -21.46 36.25
CA ASP A 875 3.71 -22.84 35.75
C ASP A 875 3.13 -22.95 34.32
N ALA A 876 2.25 -22.01 33.96
CA ALA A 876 1.70 -21.90 32.62
C ALA A 876 2.63 -21.18 31.63
N GLY A 877 3.73 -20.57 32.09
CA GLY A 877 4.67 -19.83 31.25
C GLY A 877 4.20 -18.43 30.86
N LEU A 878 3.13 -17.91 31.47
CA LEU A 878 2.68 -16.53 31.24
C LEU A 878 3.47 -15.52 32.08
N TYR A 879 3.89 -15.92 33.28
CA TYR A 879 4.78 -15.13 34.12
C TYR A 879 6.21 -15.65 34.01
N ASN A 880 7.19 -14.74 34.00
CA ASN A 880 8.60 -15.11 34.00
C ASN A 880 9.13 -15.25 35.42
N TYR A 881 8.74 -14.33 36.31
CA TYR A 881 9.20 -14.30 37.70
C TYR A 881 8.05 -13.97 38.64
N VAL A 882 7.99 -14.70 39.75
CA VAL A 882 7.09 -14.40 40.87
C VAL A 882 7.92 -14.17 42.12
N TRP A 883 7.71 -13.04 42.78
CA TRP A 883 8.40 -12.70 44.02
C TRP A 883 7.42 -12.51 45.17
N ASP A 884 7.79 -13.02 46.33
CA ASP A 884 7.08 -12.74 47.58
C ASP A 884 7.46 -11.36 48.12
N ALA A 885 7.02 -10.32 47.40
CA ALA A 885 7.18 -8.92 47.74
C ALA A 885 5.90 -8.18 47.30
N THR A 886 5.51 -7.14 48.05
CA THR A 886 4.31 -6.35 47.77
C THR A 886 4.57 -4.85 47.92
N GLY A 887 3.70 -4.01 47.36
CA GLY A 887 3.82 -2.55 47.49
C GLY A 887 5.14 -2.00 46.94
N ASP A 888 5.79 -1.11 47.70
CA ASP A 888 7.05 -0.46 47.30
C ASP A 888 8.23 -1.44 47.27
N GLU A 889 8.22 -2.47 48.14
CA GLU A 889 9.26 -3.50 48.17
C GLU A 889 9.34 -4.25 46.82
N PHE A 890 8.18 -4.59 46.25
CA PHE A 890 8.10 -5.22 44.94
C PHE A 890 8.67 -4.30 43.85
N GLN A 891 8.37 -3.01 43.89
CA GLN A 891 8.82 -2.06 42.88
C GLN A 891 10.33 -1.83 42.95
N ASN A 892 10.89 -1.71 44.16
CA ASN A 892 12.34 -1.62 44.35
C ASN A 892 13.02 -2.87 43.81
N LYS A 893 12.48 -4.06 44.13
CA LYS A 893 13.00 -5.33 43.62
C LYS A 893 12.97 -5.44 42.09
N VAL A 894 11.93 -4.90 41.43
CA VAL A 894 11.89 -4.80 39.96
C VAL A 894 13.03 -3.93 39.43
N VAL A 895 13.26 -2.77 40.05
CA VAL A 895 14.32 -1.83 39.64
C VAL A 895 15.68 -2.48 39.82
N ASP A 896 15.96 -3.02 41.01
CA ASP A 896 17.24 -3.68 41.34
C ASP A 896 17.53 -4.83 40.37
N PHE A 897 16.53 -5.67 40.09
CA PHE A 897 16.66 -6.77 39.14
C PHE A 897 17.04 -6.30 37.73
N LEU A 898 16.40 -5.26 37.22
CA LEU A 898 16.66 -4.74 35.88
C LEU A 898 18.03 -4.02 35.79
N GLU A 899 18.44 -3.34 36.86
CA GLU A 899 19.80 -2.77 36.95
C GLU A 899 20.87 -3.86 36.96
N GLU A 900 20.65 -4.96 37.70
CA GLU A 900 21.55 -6.11 37.67
C GLU A 900 21.64 -6.73 36.28
N GLN A 901 20.54 -6.81 35.54
CA GLN A 901 20.58 -7.29 34.15
C GLN A 901 21.47 -6.41 33.27
N LEU A 902 21.51 -5.09 33.47
CA LEU A 902 22.35 -4.19 32.67
C LEU A 902 23.82 -4.20 33.06
N LYS A 903 24.17 -4.71 34.25
CA LYS A 903 25.58 -4.90 34.63
C LYS A 903 26.25 -6.01 33.81
N VAL A 904 25.47 -6.98 33.35
CA VAL A 904 25.99 -8.18 32.66
C VAL A 904 25.54 -8.30 31.21
N ASN A 905 24.40 -7.71 30.82
CA ASN A 905 23.86 -7.78 29.47
C ASN A 905 23.89 -6.42 28.76
N ASP A 906 24.15 -6.45 27.45
CA ASP A 906 24.05 -5.26 26.60
C ASP A 906 22.59 -4.93 26.24
N GLY A 907 22.18 -3.69 26.55
CA GLY A 907 20.81 -3.21 26.33
C GLY A 907 20.39 -3.17 24.87
N LYS A 908 21.32 -2.86 23.95
CA LYS A 908 21.02 -2.82 22.51
C LYS A 908 20.76 -4.22 21.96
N SER A 909 21.53 -5.21 22.41
CA SER A 909 21.36 -6.61 22.06
C SER A 909 19.98 -7.13 22.48
N MET A 910 19.52 -6.80 23.70
CA MET A 910 18.18 -7.17 24.16
C MET A 910 17.06 -6.57 23.30
N ILE A 911 17.21 -5.29 22.90
CA ILE A 911 16.27 -4.62 21.99
C ILE A 911 16.22 -5.30 20.62
N GLU A 912 17.37 -5.68 20.08
CA GLU A 912 17.45 -6.34 18.77
C GLU A 912 16.89 -7.77 18.81
N MET A 913 17.12 -8.52 19.90
CA MET A 913 16.49 -9.83 20.13
C MET A 913 14.95 -9.72 20.12
N LYS A 914 14.40 -8.72 20.82
CA LYS A 914 12.97 -8.42 20.80
C LYS A 914 12.48 -8.14 19.37
N ARG A 915 13.21 -7.30 18.61
CA ARG A 915 12.83 -6.95 17.23
C ARG A 915 12.73 -8.19 16.34
N LEU A 916 13.73 -9.08 16.42
CA LEU A 916 13.78 -10.32 15.65
C LEU A 916 12.64 -11.29 16.02
N GLN A 917 12.30 -11.38 17.31
CA GLN A 917 11.18 -12.21 17.77
C GLN A 917 9.82 -11.66 17.32
N ASN A 918 9.63 -10.33 17.40
CA ASN A 918 8.33 -9.71 17.13
C ASN A 918 8.05 -9.56 15.63
N ALA A 919 9.07 -9.30 14.80
CA ALA A 919 8.91 -9.06 13.35
C ALA A 919 8.00 -10.08 12.61
N PRO A 920 8.15 -11.40 12.77
CA PRO A 920 7.31 -12.37 12.02
C PRO A 920 5.88 -12.52 12.56
N ILE A 921 5.62 -12.16 13.81
CA ILE A 921 4.32 -12.37 14.47
C ILE A 921 3.51 -11.08 14.66
N ARG A 922 4.11 -9.92 14.36
CA ARG A 922 3.53 -8.60 14.53
C ARG A 922 2.20 -8.45 13.80
N ASP A 923 2.13 -8.85 12.54
CA ASP A 923 0.90 -8.73 11.74
C ASP A 923 -0.20 -9.66 12.25
N ALA A 924 0.16 -10.88 12.68
CA ALA A 924 -0.80 -11.80 13.27
C ALA A 924 -1.40 -11.26 14.57
N ARG A 925 -0.57 -10.65 15.44
CA ARG A 925 -1.02 -9.97 16.66
C ARG A 925 -1.92 -8.79 16.34
N MET A 926 -1.56 -7.96 15.36
CA MET A 926 -2.36 -6.80 15.00
C MET A 926 -3.71 -7.20 14.38
N MET A 927 -3.73 -8.22 13.51
CA MET A 927 -4.97 -8.77 12.96
C MET A 927 -5.86 -9.37 14.04
N ALA A 928 -5.29 -10.06 15.03
CA ALA A 928 -6.05 -10.60 16.16
C ALA A 928 -6.72 -9.50 16.98
N VAL A 929 -6.06 -8.35 17.18
CA VAL A 929 -6.66 -7.17 17.83
C VAL A 929 -7.85 -6.66 17.02
N VAL A 930 -7.68 -6.40 15.72
CA VAL A 930 -8.76 -5.89 14.85
C VAL A 930 -9.96 -6.84 14.81
N ASN A 931 -9.72 -8.15 14.62
CA ASN A 931 -10.78 -9.15 14.58
C ASN A 931 -11.54 -9.25 15.91
N SER A 932 -10.82 -9.15 17.04
CA SER A 932 -11.48 -9.17 18.35
C SER A 932 -12.34 -7.93 18.62
N ILE A 933 -11.94 -6.77 18.06
CA ILE A 933 -12.71 -5.52 18.18
C ILE A 933 -13.98 -5.57 17.34
N ASP A 934 -13.90 -6.10 16.12
CA ASP A 934 -15.09 -6.30 15.28
C ASP A 934 -16.09 -7.24 15.96
N ALA A 935 -15.61 -8.39 16.46
CA ALA A 935 -16.44 -9.34 17.20
C ALA A 935 -17.02 -8.73 18.49
N LEU A 936 -16.26 -7.88 19.18
CA LEU A 936 -16.73 -7.17 20.37
C LEU A 936 -17.81 -6.15 20.02
N ALA A 937 -17.62 -5.38 18.95
CA ALA A 937 -18.61 -4.42 18.47
C ALA A 937 -19.94 -5.11 18.15
N GLU A 938 -19.92 -6.27 17.49
CA GLU A 938 -21.12 -7.09 17.23
C GLU A 938 -21.85 -7.48 18.53
N ARG A 939 -21.11 -7.92 19.55
CA ARG A 939 -21.70 -8.24 20.86
C ARG A 939 -22.38 -7.05 21.51
N PHE A 940 -21.81 -5.85 21.38
CA PHE A 940 -22.44 -4.62 21.87
C PHE A 940 -23.69 -4.22 21.05
N VAL A 941 -23.70 -4.49 19.74
CA VAL A 941 -24.89 -4.30 18.88
C VAL A 941 -26.03 -5.21 19.31
N GLU A 942 -25.75 -6.48 19.63
CA GLU A 942 -26.74 -7.42 20.19
C GLU A 942 -27.26 -7.01 21.59
N GLY A 943 -26.60 -6.07 22.27
CA GLY A 943 -26.97 -5.56 23.59
C GLY A 943 -26.71 -6.53 24.75
N ALA A 944 -26.08 -7.67 24.50
CA ALA A 944 -25.80 -8.68 25.53
C ALA A 944 -24.84 -8.18 26.64
N PRO A 945 -23.72 -7.48 26.33
CA PRO A 945 -22.86 -6.89 27.35
C PRO A 945 -23.55 -5.88 28.25
N MET A 946 -24.37 -4.98 27.67
CA MET A 946 -25.04 -3.92 28.43
C MET A 946 -25.94 -4.49 29.53
N LYS A 947 -26.74 -5.52 29.21
CA LYS A 947 -27.60 -6.21 30.18
C LYS A 947 -26.77 -6.87 31.30
N ARG A 948 -25.67 -7.54 30.95
CA ARG A 948 -24.80 -8.25 31.90
C ARG A 948 -24.02 -7.27 32.80
N PHE A 949 -23.55 -6.14 32.26
CA PHE A 949 -22.90 -5.09 33.05
C PHE A 949 -23.86 -4.44 34.05
N GLU A 950 -25.13 -4.24 33.68
CA GLU A 950 -26.12 -3.70 34.61
C GLU A 950 -26.39 -4.65 35.78
N VAL A 951 -26.57 -5.95 35.52
CA VAL A 951 -26.69 -6.97 36.58
C VAL A 951 -25.47 -6.93 37.48
N LYS A 952 -24.27 -6.87 36.89
CA LYS A 952 -23.03 -6.83 37.66
C LYS A 952 -22.88 -5.57 38.51
N ARG A 953 -23.33 -4.42 38.01
CA ARG A 953 -23.35 -3.16 38.76
C ARG A 953 -24.22 -3.30 40.01
N ARG A 954 -25.43 -3.87 39.88
CA ARG A 954 -26.35 -4.10 41.02
C ARG A 954 -25.73 -5.02 42.07
N GLU A 955 -25.11 -6.13 41.67
CA GLU A 955 -24.40 -7.03 42.59
C GLU A 955 -23.27 -6.32 43.35
N LEU A 956 -22.51 -5.45 42.68
CA LEU A 956 -21.41 -4.70 43.30
C LEU A 956 -21.94 -3.63 44.26
N GLU A 957 -23.04 -2.97 43.93
CA GLU A 957 -23.71 -2.01 44.82
C GLU A 957 -24.26 -2.70 46.07
N GLU A 958 -24.87 -3.88 45.92
CA GLU A 958 -25.33 -4.70 47.05
C GLU A 958 -24.18 -5.15 47.94
N LYS A 959 -23.07 -5.64 47.36
CA LYS A 959 -21.86 -6.00 48.11
C LYS A 959 -21.22 -4.80 48.81
N SER A 960 -21.20 -3.63 48.15
CA SER A 960 -20.70 -2.40 48.76
C SER A 960 -21.59 -1.92 49.91
N LYS A 961 -22.92 -2.04 49.79
CA LYS A 961 -23.88 -1.73 50.85
C LYS A 961 -23.75 -2.70 52.03
N ALA A 962 -23.55 -3.99 51.75
CA ALA A 962 -23.31 -5.00 52.78
C ALA A 962 -22.00 -4.76 53.53
N LYS A 963 -20.93 -4.37 52.81
CA LYS A 963 -19.61 -4.07 53.38
C LYS A 963 -19.51 -2.70 54.07
N ALA A 964 -20.48 -1.82 53.86
CA ALA A 964 -20.63 -0.55 54.59
C ALA A 964 -21.57 -0.68 55.82
N LYS A 965 -22.32 -1.79 55.92
CA LYS A 965 -23.13 -2.17 57.08
C LYS A 965 -22.35 -3.03 58.11
N ILE A 966 -21.22 -3.59 57.69
CA ILE A 966 -20.20 -4.25 58.52
C ILE A 966 -19.11 -3.21 58.75
#